data_AF-F9U965-F1
#
_entry.id   AF-F9U965-F1
#
_cell.length_a   1.000
_cell.length_b   1.000
_cell.length_c   1.000
_cell.angle_alpha   90.00
_cell.angle_beta   90.00
_cell.angle_gamma   90.00
#
_symmetry.space_group_name_H-M   'P 1'
#
loop_
_entity.id
_entity.type
_entity.pdbx_description
1 polymer ?
#
loop_
_entity_poly.entity_id
_entity_poly.type
_entity_poly.pdbx_seq_one_letter_code
_entity_poly.pdbx_strand_id
1 'polypeptide(L)'
;MVSKNTNGSPIAVGGVGGSGTRLVAELLIRLGFYVGSDLNESLDNLWFTLLFKRTEILGCSDLEFRTCADLFTRRMQGRSDCQPAAEAFLRRLADTDRAQHDSSWLKERVMSFLGPVDPPAPGIRWGWKEPNTHVVLDRLMGAMPDLKYIHVFRNGLDMAYSQNQNQLRLWGPSFLGEDSIHIDPRHALRYWRHVHERLLSVFERFPGRGFMLNFDALCANPQQALESMLRFIEVDPSVQRIRDLTPLIRPPVSIGRFKAHDSAIFDQDDIRFVADLGFPIGERSRNGVGSSDQGNEPGRRTGDTPRGSANEVASDRLRTVPTRQKPPLPSKTGGEPYGESERVGSAETMGSPAEVLNTYGGHSDGSQPSPGERRTALLVLGMHRSGTSAFTRVSGLLGGALPRDLMPPAKNNNETGFWESMGIYELDDLILKHAGTRWDDWRALPDDWLSSTRADGFKARAITVVRNAFMDDPFIVVKDPRICRLVPFWREVLQEMEMDVLSLLPIRNPLEVAASLRRRDGFDPAKAYLLWLRHTLDAEVSTRGSLRSIVTFEQLMSNWRECVTDIKAHLGVTWPQIPQAPNAAAIDAFLQDSLRHNRASDHELYDDQNVPDWVKATFRSMVELSHHPDSASALCVLDGVRGELDKATQAIGPTVHLGEIDEEPPTPSIETDQTRFDQKTSRILELESAVLLHQLETDALRSEIIAAERRVSELDSVVIRNRAHIEDLRRKITELEIGGQKDRMAAVEHRSRNQHLESRLGTSQSRIERLSRQRDAMAFRVNALQSTASWQIGRYVVAAEQRFPRILRSVLAAPKWVIWILTLRASDRLRLRYEVRRLRASGLFDEAWYVCSYPEILSSGHHAAAHWSLLGWRNGLQPNPLFKTRWYLENNRDVGAAGIDPLLHYFTQGAFEGRDPHPCFSSSWYLEQNLDVARSGINPLTHFLSTGANERRDPNPSFKISQYLSEHPEIANSGVNPLVHSLLHGDKEGQADTT
;
A
#
# COMPACT_ATOMS: atom_id res chain seq x y z
N MET A 1 0.21 35.70 0.13
CA MET A 1 -0.97 35.67 -0.77
C MET A 1 -1.20 34.22 -1.17
N VAL A 2 -2.44 33.73 -1.21
CA VAL A 2 -2.72 32.35 -1.66
C VAL A 2 -2.83 32.34 -3.19
N SER A 3 -2.06 31.48 -3.84
CA SER A 3 -2.16 31.28 -5.30
C SER A 3 -3.50 30.63 -5.64
N LYS A 4 -4.23 31.17 -6.62
CA LYS A 4 -5.42 30.49 -7.16
C LYS A 4 -4.98 29.28 -7.97
N ASN A 5 -5.25 28.09 -7.44
CA ASN A 5 -4.90 26.81 -8.03
C ASN A 5 -5.61 26.63 -9.38
N THR A 6 -4.87 26.61 -10.49
CA THR A 6 -5.42 26.69 -11.86
C THR A 6 -6.09 25.41 -12.34
N ASN A 7 -5.91 24.29 -11.64
CA ASN A 7 -6.25 22.95 -12.13
C ASN A 7 -7.55 22.39 -11.52
N GLY A 8 -8.28 23.19 -10.74
CA GLY A 8 -9.54 22.81 -10.09
C GLY A 8 -9.39 21.96 -8.83
N SER A 9 -10.51 21.80 -8.11
CA SER A 9 -10.59 20.99 -6.89
C SER A 9 -10.35 19.50 -7.18
N PRO A 10 -9.50 18.78 -6.42
CA PRO A 10 -9.40 17.33 -6.57
C PRO A 10 -10.68 16.64 -6.08
N ILE A 11 -11.11 15.58 -6.78
CA ILE A 11 -12.38 14.88 -6.51
C ILE A 11 -12.11 13.47 -5.97
N ALA A 12 -12.50 13.22 -4.72
CA ALA A 12 -12.48 11.88 -4.14
C ALA A 12 -13.86 11.21 -4.22
N VAL A 13 -13.90 9.92 -4.53
CA VAL A 13 -15.12 9.10 -4.60
C VAL A 13 -15.02 7.93 -3.63
N GLY A 14 -15.96 7.84 -2.68
CA GLY A 14 -16.07 6.72 -1.75
C GLY A 14 -17.52 6.28 -1.52
N GLY A 15 -17.72 5.26 -0.69
CA GLY A 15 -19.03 4.62 -0.51
C GLY A 15 -18.95 3.31 0.27
N VAL A 16 -20.07 2.86 0.83
CA VAL A 16 -20.15 1.53 1.48
C VAL A 16 -20.14 0.41 0.42
N GLY A 17 -19.58 -0.76 0.74
CA GLY A 17 -19.21 -1.81 -0.23
C GLY A 17 -20.35 -2.37 -1.09
N GLY A 18 -20.44 -1.94 -2.36
CA GLY A 18 -21.50 -2.31 -3.32
C GLY A 18 -22.39 -1.13 -3.79
N SER A 19 -22.13 0.07 -3.28
CA SER A 19 -22.82 1.34 -3.58
C SER A 19 -22.79 1.83 -5.03
N GLY A 20 -21.99 1.24 -5.93
CA GLY A 20 -21.90 1.69 -7.33
C GLY A 20 -20.80 2.72 -7.62
N THR A 21 -19.90 2.99 -6.66
CA THR A 21 -18.74 3.91 -6.82
C THR A 21 -17.91 3.74 -8.10
N ARG A 22 -17.83 2.53 -8.67
CA ARG A 22 -17.14 2.27 -9.95
C ARG A 22 -17.73 3.10 -11.10
N LEU A 23 -19.05 3.22 -11.20
CA LEU A 23 -19.71 4.00 -12.25
C LEU A 23 -19.29 5.47 -12.18
N VAL A 24 -19.18 6.02 -10.97
CA VAL A 24 -18.75 7.42 -10.77
C VAL A 24 -17.29 7.63 -11.17
N ALA A 25 -16.41 6.63 -10.98
CA ALA A 25 -15.06 6.66 -11.52
C ALA A 25 -15.05 6.63 -13.07
N GLU A 26 -15.87 5.79 -13.69
CA GLU A 26 -16.03 5.75 -15.16
C GLU A 26 -16.57 7.08 -15.72
N LEU A 27 -17.52 7.71 -15.02
CA LEU A 27 -18.03 9.05 -15.34
C LEU A 27 -16.93 10.12 -15.23
N LEU A 28 -16.11 10.10 -14.18
CA LEU A 28 -14.99 11.04 -14.02
C LEU A 28 -13.93 10.87 -15.11
N ILE A 29 -13.57 9.63 -15.47
CA ILE A 29 -12.64 9.35 -16.59
C ILE A 29 -13.21 9.89 -17.91
N ARG A 30 -14.51 9.68 -18.18
CA ARG A 30 -15.21 10.22 -19.37
C ARG A 30 -15.27 11.75 -19.40
N LEU A 31 -15.17 12.39 -18.23
CA LEU A 31 -15.07 13.85 -18.07
C LEU A 31 -13.62 14.38 -18.13
N GLY A 32 -12.64 13.51 -18.40
CA GLY A 32 -11.23 13.89 -18.53
C GLY A 32 -10.46 14.01 -17.20
N PHE A 33 -10.98 13.45 -16.10
CA PHE A 33 -10.25 13.39 -14.85
C PHE A 33 -9.23 12.24 -14.83
N TYR A 34 -8.00 12.53 -14.41
CA TYR A 34 -7.02 11.50 -14.07
C TYR A 34 -7.34 10.91 -12.67
N VAL A 35 -7.56 9.60 -12.59
CA VAL A 35 -7.95 8.90 -11.34
C VAL A 35 -6.83 8.04 -10.71
N GLY A 36 -5.65 8.04 -11.31
CA GLY A 36 -4.47 7.25 -10.91
C GLY A 36 -4.05 6.23 -11.97
N SER A 37 -2.78 5.82 -11.97
CA SER A 37 -2.25 4.79 -12.89
C SER A 37 -2.26 3.37 -12.32
N ASP A 38 -2.34 3.20 -11.00
CA ASP A 38 -2.45 1.89 -10.35
C ASP A 38 -3.89 1.64 -9.87
N LEU A 39 -4.65 0.93 -10.69
CA LEU A 39 -6.09 0.68 -10.53
C LEU A 39 -6.39 -0.81 -10.61
N ASN A 40 -7.37 -1.29 -9.83
CA ASN A 40 -7.94 -2.64 -10.02
C ASN A 40 -9.10 -2.64 -11.03
N GLU A 41 -9.70 -3.83 -11.28
CA GLU A 41 -10.89 -4.00 -12.14
C GLU A 41 -12.13 -3.19 -11.68
N SER A 42 -12.15 -2.72 -10.42
CA SER A 42 -13.19 -1.87 -9.86
C SER A 42 -12.85 -0.37 -9.92
N LEU A 43 -11.72 0.01 -10.52
CA LEU A 43 -11.15 1.36 -10.55
C LEU A 43 -10.83 1.92 -9.15
N ASP A 44 -10.53 1.04 -8.18
CA ASP A 44 -9.97 1.45 -6.89
C ASP A 44 -8.52 1.89 -7.06
N ASN A 45 -8.18 3.09 -6.58
CA ASN A 45 -6.81 3.60 -6.59
C ASN A 45 -5.95 2.86 -5.54
N LEU A 46 -5.01 2.05 -6.03
CA LEU A 46 -4.26 1.14 -5.17
C LEU A 46 -3.11 1.81 -4.42
N TRP A 47 -2.68 3.00 -4.83
CA TRP A 47 -1.80 3.86 -4.03
C TRP A 47 -2.53 4.42 -2.80
N PHE A 48 -3.80 4.80 -2.94
CA PHE A 48 -4.64 5.16 -1.78
C PHE A 48 -4.84 3.96 -0.86
N THR A 49 -5.08 2.77 -1.42
CA THR A 49 -5.18 1.51 -0.67
C THR A 49 -3.91 1.22 0.15
N LEU A 50 -2.73 1.35 -0.45
CA LEU A 50 -1.44 1.19 0.25
C LEU A 50 -1.32 2.18 1.43
N LEU A 51 -1.62 3.46 1.19
CA LEU A 51 -1.38 4.56 2.13
C LEU A 51 -2.45 4.75 3.22
N PHE A 52 -3.70 4.36 3.00
CA PHE A 52 -4.82 4.66 3.91
C PHE A 52 -5.68 3.45 4.27
N LYS A 53 -5.71 2.37 3.50
CA LYS A 53 -6.48 1.17 3.84
C LYS A 53 -5.68 0.23 4.77
N ARG A 54 -5.48 0.70 6.00
CA ARG A 54 -4.88 -0.04 7.13
C ARG A 54 -5.54 0.46 8.44
N THR A 55 -5.81 -0.41 9.42
CA THR A 55 -6.56 -0.02 10.64
C THR A 55 -5.81 1.00 11.49
N GLU A 56 -4.49 0.95 11.45
CA GLU A 56 -3.55 1.85 12.13
C GLU A 56 -3.72 3.32 11.68
N ILE A 57 -4.32 3.59 10.51
CA ILE A 57 -4.57 4.95 10.01
C ILE A 57 -5.51 5.76 10.91
N LEU A 58 -6.31 5.08 11.74
CA LEU A 58 -7.21 5.70 12.71
C LEU A 58 -6.45 6.23 13.93
N GLY A 59 -5.37 5.56 14.32
CA GLY A 59 -4.50 5.95 15.45
C GLY A 59 -3.23 6.71 15.05
N CYS A 60 -2.86 6.74 13.76
CA CYS A 60 -1.60 7.30 13.33
C CYS A 60 -1.48 8.82 13.57
N SER A 61 -0.25 9.30 13.80
CA SER A 61 0.01 10.71 14.13
C SER A 61 -0.41 11.66 12.99
N ASP A 62 -0.73 12.92 13.32
CA ASP A 62 -1.05 13.93 12.29
C ASP A 62 0.12 14.21 11.35
N LEU A 63 1.36 14.02 11.78
CA LEU A 63 2.54 14.12 10.91
C LEU A 63 2.61 12.96 9.91
N GLU A 64 2.39 11.73 10.36
CA GLU A 64 2.32 10.56 9.48
C GLU A 64 1.14 10.66 8.50
N PHE A 65 -0.04 11.05 8.99
CA PHE A 65 -1.23 11.22 8.17
C PHE A 65 -1.02 12.29 7.08
N ARG A 66 -0.45 13.45 7.46
CA ARG A 66 -0.05 14.49 6.49
C ARG A 66 0.99 13.97 5.52
N THR A 67 1.96 13.17 5.96
CA THR A 67 2.96 12.55 5.08
C THR A 67 2.32 11.61 4.05
N CYS A 68 1.35 10.77 4.46
CA CYS A 68 0.55 9.97 3.53
C CYS A 68 -0.23 10.85 2.53
N ALA A 69 -0.88 11.93 3.00
CA ALA A 69 -1.64 12.86 2.16
C ALA A 69 -0.75 13.61 1.16
N ASP A 70 0.43 14.07 1.58
CA ASP A 70 1.41 14.76 0.75
C ASP A 70 1.99 13.83 -0.33
N LEU A 71 2.43 12.63 0.06
CA LEU A 71 2.95 11.64 -0.89
C LEU A 71 1.90 11.25 -1.92
N PHE A 72 0.67 10.98 -1.47
CA PHE A 72 -0.44 10.67 -2.37
C PHE A 72 -0.73 11.83 -3.34
N THR A 73 -0.82 13.06 -2.83
CA THR A 73 -1.07 14.26 -3.64
C THR A 73 0.02 14.49 -4.68
N ARG A 74 1.29 14.40 -4.29
CA ARG A 74 2.44 14.53 -5.20
C ARG A 74 2.40 13.46 -6.30
N ARG A 75 2.18 12.20 -5.92
CA ARG A 75 2.10 11.08 -6.88
C ARG A 75 0.92 11.22 -7.85
N MET A 76 -0.24 11.67 -7.37
CA MET A 76 -1.41 11.97 -8.19
C MET A 76 -1.22 13.19 -9.11
N GLN A 77 -0.27 14.08 -8.81
CA GLN A 77 0.17 15.16 -9.69
C GLN A 77 1.30 14.74 -10.66
N GLY A 78 1.57 13.45 -10.81
CA GLY A 78 2.61 12.93 -11.72
C GLY A 78 4.04 13.06 -11.20
N ARG A 79 4.23 13.42 -9.93
CA ARG A 79 5.57 13.55 -9.35
C ARG A 79 6.16 12.18 -8.99
N SER A 80 7.45 12.03 -9.27
CA SER A 80 8.24 10.81 -8.99
C SER A 80 9.45 11.08 -8.07
N ASP A 81 9.63 12.31 -7.57
CA ASP A 81 10.66 12.68 -6.60
C ASP A 81 10.33 12.14 -5.19
N CYS A 82 10.52 10.85 -4.99
CA CYS A 82 10.46 10.24 -3.66
C CYS A 82 11.78 10.48 -2.91
N GLN A 83 11.72 11.16 -1.77
CA GLN A 83 12.87 11.29 -0.86
C GLN A 83 13.18 9.93 -0.20
N PRO A 84 14.46 9.59 0.09
CA PRO A 84 14.81 8.28 0.66
C PRO A 84 14.03 7.91 1.94
N ALA A 85 13.74 8.88 2.80
CA ALA A 85 12.92 8.67 4.00
C ALA A 85 11.45 8.32 3.67
N ALA A 86 10.89 8.88 2.60
CA ALA A 86 9.55 8.56 2.12
C ALA A 86 9.49 7.19 1.43
N GLU A 87 10.53 6.81 0.69
CA GLU A 87 10.68 5.44 0.17
C GLU A 87 10.79 4.43 1.31
N ALA A 88 11.62 4.68 2.32
CA ALA A 88 11.75 3.83 3.50
C ALA A 88 10.42 3.72 4.28
N PHE A 89 9.65 4.81 4.39
CA PHE A 89 8.30 4.78 4.96
C PHE A 89 7.34 3.92 4.13
N LEU A 90 7.28 4.11 2.81
CA LEU A 90 6.46 3.29 1.90
C LEU A 90 6.81 1.80 1.99
N ARG A 91 8.10 1.45 2.05
CA ARG A 91 8.57 0.06 2.21
C ARG A 91 8.11 -0.55 3.53
N ARG A 92 8.29 0.14 4.66
CA ARG A 92 7.79 -0.30 5.98
C ARG A 92 6.29 -0.55 5.99
N LEU A 93 5.48 0.29 5.33
CA LEU A 93 4.03 0.08 5.20
C LEU A 93 3.64 -1.20 4.44
N ALA A 94 4.59 -1.90 3.82
CA ALA A 94 4.39 -3.12 3.06
C ALA A 94 5.19 -4.33 3.60
N ASP A 95 5.91 -4.17 4.72
CA ASP A 95 6.74 -5.25 5.26
C ASP A 95 5.96 -6.32 6.04
N THR A 96 4.79 -5.97 6.57
CA THR A 96 3.85 -6.89 7.24
C THR A 96 2.60 -7.16 6.41
N ASP A 97 2.00 -8.33 6.62
CA ASP A 97 0.69 -8.69 6.05
C ASP A 97 -0.43 -7.90 6.76
N ARG A 98 -1.46 -7.50 6.01
CA ARG A 98 -2.69 -6.88 6.53
C ARG A 98 -3.88 -7.81 6.31
N ALA A 99 -4.93 -7.66 7.11
CA ALA A 99 -6.14 -8.52 7.11
C ALA A 99 -6.91 -8.65 5.76
N GLN A 100 -6.51 -7.95 4.69
CA GLN A 100 -7.06 -8.09 3.33
C GLN A 100 -5.99 -8.03 2.22
N HIS A 101 -4.71 -7.87 2.56
CA HIS A 101 -3.61 -7.62 1.63
C HIS A 101 -2.30 -8.17 2.21
N ASP A 102 -1.72 -9.19 1.59
CA ASP A 102 -0.41 -9.72 1.98
C ASP A 102 0.73 -8.74 1.65
N SER A 103 1.87 -8.92 2.32
CA SER A 103 3.08 -8.12 2.16
C SER A 103 3.66 -8.19 0.75
N SER A 104 3.46 -9.27 -0.02
CA SER A 104 3.88 -9.32 -1.43
C SER A 104 3.03 -8.38 -2.29
N TRP A 105 1.70 -8.42 -2.14
CA TRP A 105 0.78 -7.50 -2.81
C TRP A 105 1.06 -6.04 -2.45
N LEU A 106 1.32 -5.76 -1.17
CA LEU A 106 1.70 -4.43 -0.70
C LEU A 106 3.06 -3.98 -1.27
N LYS A 107 4.04 -4.87 -1.35
CA LYS A 107 5.35 -4.58 -1.96
C LYS A 107 5.24 -4.30 -3.46
N GLU A 108 4.35 -4.97 -4.19
CA GLU A 108 3.99 -4.56 -5.56
C GLU A 108 3.43 -3.14 -5.61
N ARG A 109 2.55 -2.76 -4.67
CA ARG A 109 2.00 -1.39 -4.61
C ARG A 109 3.08 -0.35 -4.32
N VAL A 110 4.07 -0.67 -3.49
CA VAL A 110 5.23 0.21 -3.23
C VAL A 110 6.08 0.37 -4.49
N MET A 111 6.39 -0.72 -5.20
CA MET A 111 7.14 -0.63 -6.46
C MET A 111 6.36 0.16 -7.54
N SER A 112 5.04 0.02 -7.57
CA SER A 112 4.12 0.83 -8.39
C SER A 112 4.08 2.31 -7.97
N PHE A 113 4.17 2.60 -6.68
CA PHE A 113 4.21 3.97 -6.15
C PHE A 113 5.54 4.68 -6.44
N LEU A 114 6.65 3.96 -6.44
CA LEU A 114 8.00 4.48 -6.67
C LEU A 114 8.41 4.46 -8.16
N GLY A 115 7.79 3.62 -8.98
CA GLY A 115 8.15 3.42 -10.39
C GLY A 115 7.87 4.63 -11.30
N PRO A 116 8.25 4.56 -12.57
CA PRO A 116 7.84 5.53 -13.58
C PRO A 116 6.32 5.51 -13.75
N VAL A 117 5.74 6.69 -13.92
CA VAL A 117 4.32 6.92 -14.25
C VAL A 117 4.28 8.04 -15.28
N ASP A 118 3.45 7.88 -16.31
CA ASP A 118 3.17 8.96 -17.24
C ASP A 118 2.47 10.10 -16.48
N PRO A 119 3.07 11.29 -16.36
CA PRO A 119 2.46 12.37 -15.60
C PRO A 119 1.20 12.87 -16.33
N PRO A 120 0.09 13.12 -15.61
CA PRO A 120 -1.09 13.75 -16.23
C PRO A 120 -0.69 15.11 -16.81
N ALA A 121 -1.18 15.40 -18.02
CA ALA A 121 -0.81 16.61 -18.74
C ALA A 121 -1.08 17.88 -17.90
N PRO A 122 -0.19 18.90 -17.92
CA PRO A 122 -0.36 20.10 -17.12
C PRO A 122 -1.74 20.77 -17.33
N GLY A 123 -2.49 20.95 -16.23
CA GLY A 123 -3.86 21.48 -16.25
C GLY A 123 -4.97 20.43 -16.20
N ILE A 124 -4.67 19.13 -16.33
CA ILE A 124 -5.66 18.06 -16.13
C ILE A 124 -6.20 18.07 -14.69
N ARG A 125 -7.53 18.00 -14.56
CA ARG A 125 -8.20 17.77 -13.27
C ARG A 125 -7.94 16.34 -12.81
N TRP A 126 -7.75 16.14 -11.52
CA TRP A 126 -7.48 14.81 -10.97
C TRP A 126 -8.42 14.48 -9.81
N GLY A 127 -8.44 13.20 -9.47
CA GLY A 127 -9.25 12.67 -8.39
C GLY A 127 -8.83 11.24 -8.09
N TRP A 128 -9.63 10.55 -7.28
CA TRP A 128 -9.48 9.11 -7.11
C TRP A 128 -10.80 8.49 -6.68
N LYS A 129 -10.93 7.19 -6.90
CA LYS A 129 -11.99 6.38 -6.32
C LYS A 129 -11.36 5.35 -5.41
N GLU A 130 -11.80 5.31 -4.17
CA GLU A 130 -11.53 4.21 -3.24
C GLU A 130 -12.65 4.21 -2.18
N PRO A 131 -13.48 3.15 -2.08
CA PRO A 131 -14.66 3.11 -1.22
C PRO A 131 -14.42 3.51 0.23
N ASN A 132 -13.31 3.06 0.83
CA ASN A 132 -12.89 3.31 2.21
C ASN A 132 -12.35 4.74 2.43
N THR A 133 -12.29 5.61 1.40
CA THR A 133 -11.95 7.03 1.58
C THR A 133 -12.86 7.73 2.61
N HIS A 134 -14.08 7.23 2.84
CA HIS A 134 -14.96 7.72 3.91
C HIS A 134 -14.34 7.60 5.32
N VAL A 135 -13.50 6.59 5.54
CA VAL A 135 -12.95 6.23 6.86
C VAL A 135 -12.06 7.35 7.40
N VAL A 136 -11.25 7.98 6.53
CA VAL A 136 -10.29 9.03 6.90
C VAL A 136 -10.68 10.43 6.41
N LEU A 137 -11.94 10.61 5.99
CA LEU A 137 -12.35 11.78 5.21
C LEU A 137 -12.17 13.12 5.94
N ASP A 138 -12.43 13.19 7.24
CA ASP A 138 -12.30 14.43 8.00
C ASP A 138 -10.83 14.87 8.14
N ARG A 139 -9.91 13.91 8.33
CA ARG A 139 -8.46 14.16 8.32
C ARG A 139 -7.99 14.55 6.91
N LEU A 140 -8.52 13.92 5.84
CA LEU A 140 -8.23 14.31 4.46
C LEU A 140 -8.72 15.71 4.12
N MET A 141 -9.95 16.09 4.51
CA MET A 141 -10.49 17.42 4.26
C MET A 141 -9.75 18.52 5.04
N GLY A 142 -9.17 18.19 6.20
CA GLY A 142 -8.25 19.06 6.93
C GLY A 142 -6.85 19.16 6.28
N ALA A 143 -6.31 18.07 5.74
CA ALA A 143 -5.00 18.04 5.09
C ALA A 143 -4.99 18.63 3.67
N MET A 144 -6.09 18.53 2.95
CA MET A 144 -6.26 18.99 1.56
C MET A 144 -7.38 20.04 1.51
N PRO A 145 -7.10 21.35 1.59
CA PRO A 145 -8.14 22.39 1.69
C PRO A 145 -9.12 22.45 0.52
N ASP A 146 -8.65 22.19 -0.70
CA ASP A 146 -9.46 22.23 -1.92
C ASP A 146 -10.23 20.91 -2.19
N LEU A 147 -10.02 19.86 -1.39
CA LEU A 147 -10.61 18.53 -1.66
C LEU A 147 -12.14 18.56 -1.61
N LYS A 148 -12.76 18.04 -2.67
CA LYS A 148 -14.19 17.73 -2.74
C LYS A 148 -14.41 16.22 -2.73
N TYR A 149 -15.51 15.79 -2.13
CA TYR A 149 -15.83 14.37 -1.94
C TYR A 149 -17.26 14.03 -2.37
N ILE A 150 -17.39 12.97 -3.18
CA ILE A 150 -18.66 12.34 -3.52
C ILE A 150 -18.78 11.06 -2.68
N HIS A 151 -19.80 11.01 -1.82
CA HIS A 151 -20.23 9.75 -1.22
C HIS A 151 -21.32 9.11 -2.08
N VAL A 152 -21.05 7.94 -2.62
CA VAL A 152 -22.03 7.16 -3.39
C VAL A 152 -22.71 6.19 -2.44
N PHE A 153 -24.03 6.22 -2.39
CA PHE A 153 -24.83 5.39 -1.49
C PHE A 153 -26.11 4.87 -2.12
N ARG A 154 -26.65 3.80 -1.53
CA ARG A 154 -27.81 3.01 -1.97
C ARG A 154 -28.60 2.59 -0.75
N ASN A 155 -29.85 2.14 -0.94
CA ASN A 155 -30.75 1.71 0.12
C ASN A 155 -30.03 0.80 1.13
N GLY A 156 -29.97 1.22 2.41
CA GLY A 156 -29.25 0.48 3.46
C GLY A 156 -29.72 -0.96 3.63
N LEU A 157 -30.99 -1.25 3.36
CA LEU A 157 -31.56 -2.60 3.41
C LEU A 157 -31.01 -3.49 2.27
N ASP A 158 -30.77 -2.95 1.06
CA ASP A 158 -30.08 -3.70 -0.02
C ASP A 158 -28.59 -3.91 0.28
N MET A 159 -27.98 -2.99 1.02
CA MET A 159 -26.58 -3.06 1.45
C MET A 159 -26.38 -4.06 2.60
N ALA A 160 -27.36 -4.21 3.50
CA ALA A 160 -27.35 -5.21 4.56
C ALA A 160 -27.22 -6.64 4.00
N TYR A 161 -27.89 -6.93 2.88
CA TYR A 161 -27.76 -8.18 2.13
C TYR A 161 -26.73 -8.10 0.98
N SER A 162 -25.68 -7.30 1.12
CA SER A 162 -24.49 -7.33 0.24
C SER A 162 -23.66 -8.59 0.48
N GLN A 163 -23.18 -9.22 -0.59
CA GLN A 163 -22.15 -10.26 -0.48
C GLN A 163 -20.76 -9.65 -0.15
N ASN A 164 -20.56 -8.35 -0.40
CA ASN A 164 -19.30 -7.66 -0.15
C ASN A 164 -19.29 -7.02 1.26
N GLN A 165 -19.12 -7.88 2.28
CA GLN A 165 -19.01 -7.45 3.68
C GLN A 165 -17.56 -7.11 4.10
N ASN A 166 -16.66 -6.84 3.15
CA ASN A 166 -15.25 -6.58 3.44
C ASN A 166 -15.00 -5.25 4.17
N GLN A 167 -15.91 -4.26 4.08
CA GLN A 167 -15.81 -3.06 4.92
C GLN A 167 -16.20 -3.34 6.37
N LEU A 168 -17.31 -4.04 6.60
CA LEU A 168 -17.76 -4.43 7.94
C LEU A 168 -16.69 -5.24 8.67
N ARG A 169 -16.07 -6.24 8.00
CA ARG A 169 -15.00 -7.06 8.61
C ARG A 169 -13.73 -6.28 8.98
N LEU A 170 -13.43 -5.16 8.31
CA LEU A 170 -12.19 -4.39 8.53
C LEU A 170 -12.38 -3.20 9.47
N TRP A 171 -13.52 -2.52 9.38
CA TRP A 171 -13.78 -1.26 10.09
C TRP A 171 -14.91 -1.35 11.11
N GLY A 172 -15.73 -2.40 11.05
CA GLY A 172 -16.84 -2.63 11.98
C GLY A 172 -16.41 -2.50 13.44
N PRO A 173 -15.37 -3.21 13.91
CA PRO A 173 -14.90 -3.11 15.29
C PRO A 173 -14.65 -1.67 15.76
N SER A 174 -13.95 -0.88 14.95
CA SER A 174 -13.63 0.52 15.26
C SER A 174 -14.81 1.50 15.08
N PHE A 175 -15.84 1.14 14.31
CA PHE A 175 -17.00 1.99 14.03
C PHE A 175 -18.23 1.64 14.90
N LEU A 176 -18.29 0.44 15.48
CA LEU A 176 -19.37 0.00 16.36
C LEU A 176 -18.92 -0.17 17.82
N GLY A 177 -17.61 -0.19 18.10
CA GLY A 177 -17.06 -0.29 19.46
C GLY A 177 -17.07 -1.70 20.03
N GLU A 178 -16.86 -2.71 19.18
CA GLU A 178 -17.02 -4.13 19.50
C GLU A 178 -15.75 -4.89 19.06
N ASP A 179 -15.01 -5.51 19.98
CA ASP A 179 -13.68 -6.11 19.70
C ASP A 179 -13.70 -7.21 18.62
N SER A 180 -14.83 -7.89 18.46
CA SER A 180 -15.10 -8.77 17.32
C SER A 180 -16.56 -8.68 16.90
N ILE A 181 -16.83 -8.72 15.59
CA ILE A 181 -18.16 -8.50 15.02
C ILE A 181 -18.59 -9.67 14.15
N HIS A 182 -19.81 -10.15 14.37
CA HIS A 182 -20.43 -11.17 13.53
C HIS A 182 -20.89 -10.56 12.18
N ILE A 183 -20.57 -11.23 11.08
CA ILE A 183 -20.86 -10.73 9.73
C ILE A 183 -22.28 -11.13 9.31
N ASP A 184 -23.26 -10.37 9.81
CA ASP A 184 -24.68 -10.55 9.51
C ASP A 184 -25.35 -9.23 9.02
N PRO A 185 -26.59 -9.29 8.51
CA PRO A 185 -27.28 -8.11 7.99
C PRO A 185 -27.52 -7.00 9.03
N ARG A 186 -27.71 -7.33 10.31
CA ARG A 186 -27.96 -6.34 11.38
C ARG A 186 -26.71 -5.51 11.62
N HIS A 187 -25.56 -6.17 11.76
CA HIS A 187 -24.27 -5.48 11.89
C HIS A 187 -23.90 -4.71 10.62
N ALA A 188 -24.24 -5.23 9.44
CA ALA A 188 -24.07 -4.52 8.18
C ALA A 188 -24.94 -3.24 8.09
N LEU A 189 -26.19 -3.26 8.59
CA LEU A 189 -27.07 -2.09 8.61
C LEU A 189 -26.63 -1.07 9.67
N ARG A 190 -26.30 -1.51 10.90
CA ARG A 190 -25.74 -0.66 11.97
C ARG A 190 -24.48 0.07 11.50
N TYR A 191 -23.55 -0.65 10.85
CA TYR A 191 -22.35 -0.07 10.26
C TYR A 191 -22.67 0.91 9.12
N TRP A 192 -23.61 0.56 8.22
CA TRP A 192 -24.06 1.46 7.15
C TRP A 192 -24.59 2.77 7.72
N ARG A 193 -25.47 2.70 8.73
CA ARG A 193 -26.01 3.87 9.45
C ARG A 193 -24.89 4.72 10.05
N HIS A 194 -24.02 4.13 10.87
CA HIS A 194 -22.99 4.89 11.58
C HIS A 194 -22.00 5.60 10.65
N VAL A 195 -21.66 4.97 9.51
CA VAL A 195 -20.87 5.62 8.44
C VAL A 195 -21.57 6.87 7.90
N HIS A 196 -22.88 6.82 7.66
CA HIS A 196 -23.65 7.95 7.13
C HIS A 196 -23.90 9.05 8.17
N GLU A 197 -24.23 8.70 9.42
CA GLU A 197 -24.34 9.66 10.54
C GLU A 197 -23.03 10.45 10.71
N ARG A 198 -21.88 9.76 10.72
CA ARG A 198 -20.57 10.41 10.74
C ARG A 198 -20.35 11.31 9.52
N LEU A 199 -20.66 10.85 8.31
CA LEU A 199 -20.45 11.62 7.07
C LEU A 199 -21.25 12.92 7.04
N LEU A 200 -22.49 12.91 7.53
CA LEU A 200 -23.29 14.13 7.66
C LEU A 200 -22.60 15.15 8.57
N SER A 201 -22.10 14.74 9.74
CA SER A 201 -21.34 15.62 10.65
C SER A 201 -20.01 16.11 10.04
N VAL A 202 -19.35 15.31 9.20
CA VAL A 202 -18.17 15.76 8.43
C VAL A 202 -18.56 16.82 7.39
N PHE A 203 -19.72 16.69 6.72
CA PHE A 203 -20.18 17.66 5.73
C PHE A 203 -20.68 18.97 6.37
N GLU A 204 -21.24 18.92 7.58
CA GLU A 204 -21.53 20.11 8.40
C GLU A 204 -20.25 20.87 8.76
N ARG A 205 -19.17 20.15 9.08
CA ARG A 205 -17.85 20.73 9.40
C ARG A 205 -17.13 21.30 8.17
N PHE A 206 -17.37 20.73 6.99
CA PHE A 206 -16.77 21.12 5.71
C PHE A 206 -17.84 21.48 4.66
N PRO A 207 -18.62 22.55 4.89
CA PRO A 207 -19.79 22.87 4.07
C PRO A 207 -19.43 23.14 2.61
N GLY A 208 -20.22 22.58 1.68
CA GLY A 208 -20.01 22.71 0.23
C GLY A 208 -18.87 21.84 -0.33
N ARG A 209 -18.19 21.04 0.50
CA ARG A 209 -17.10 20.14 0.08
C ARG A 209 -17.49 18.66 0.01
N GLY A 210 -18.63 18.29 0.55
CA GLY A 210 -19.23 16.95 0.44
C GLY A 210 -20.49 16.93 -0.44
N PHE A 211 -20.72 15.83 -1.14
CA PHE A 211 -21.91 15.59 -1.95
C PHE A 211 -22.41 14.16 -1.75
N MET A 212 -23.66 14.01 -1.30
CA MET A 212 -24.34 12.72 -1.15
C MET A 212 -24.99 12.35 -2.49
N LEU A 213 -24.45 11.38 -3.20
CA LEU A 213 -24.98 10.86 -4.46
C LEU A 213 -25.78 9.57 -4.21
N ASN A 214 -27.11 9.71 -4.13
CA ASN A 214 -28.02 8.57 -4.09
C ASN A 214 -27.99 7.88 -5.46
N PHE A 215 -27.40 6.69 -5.51
CA PHE A 215 -27.18 5.94 -6.74
C PHE A 215 -28.46 5.29 -7.28
N ASP A 216 -29.38 4.88 -6.40
CA ASP A 216 -30.67 4.35 -6.84
C ASP A 216 -31.52 5.48 -7.49
N ALA A 217 -31.42 6.70 -6.97
CA ALA A 217 -31.97 7.91 -7.59
C ALA A 217 -31.24 8.33 -8.88
N LEU A 218 -29.92 8.16 -8.97
CA LEU A 218 -29.14 8.35 -10.20
C LEU A 218 -29.62 7.40 -11.31
N CYS A 219 -29.99 6.16 -10.99
CA CYS A 219 -30.58 5.23 -11.96
C CYS A 219 -32.03 5.57 -12.33
N ALA A 220 -32.81 6.15 -11.41
CA ALA A 220 -34.21 6.52 -11.66
C ALA A 220 -34.37 7.85 -12.42
N ASN A 221 -33.55 8.86 -12.13
CA ASN A 221 -33.49 10.13 -12.85
C ASN A 221 -32.03 10.54 -13.14
N PRO A 222 -31.40 9.94 -14.17
CA PRO A 222 -30.02 10.24 -14.56
C PRO A 222 -29.75 11.72 -14.81
N GLN A 223 -30.70 12.43 -15.44
CA GLN A 223 -30.50 13.81 -15.89
C GLN A 223 -30.32 14.78 -14.72
N GLN A 224 -31.24 14.74 -13.74
CA GLN A 224 -31.20 15.63 -12.57
C GLN A 224 -30.00 15.32 -11.65
N ALA A 225 -29.68 14.03 -11.48
CA ALA A 225 -28.56 13.59 -10.66
C ALA A 225 -27.20 13.93 -11.29
N LEU A 226 -27.03 13.73 -12.61
CA LEU A 226 -25.84 14.15 -13.35
C LEU A 226 -25.67 15.67 -13.33
N GLU A 227 -26.72 16.45 -13.58
CA GLU A 227 -26.65 17.91 -13.52
C GLU A 227 -26.15 18.39 -12.14
N SER A 228 -26.71 17.82 -11.07
CA SER A 228 -26.34 18.16 -9.69
C SER A 228 -24.89 17.80 -9.37
N MET A 229 -24.44 16.61 -9.81
CA MET A 229 -23.05 16.14 -9.64
C MET A 229 -22.07 17.01 -10.45
N LEU A 230 -22.36 17.30 -11.72
CA LEU A 230 -21.51 18.11 -12.60
C LEU A 230 -21.29 19.51 -12.03
N ARG A 231 -22.37 20.17 -11.58
CA ARG A 231 -22.30 21.47 -10.88
C ARG A 231 -21.41 21.40 -9.64
N PHE A 232 -21.50 20.33 -8.83
CA PHE A 232 -20.67 20.15 -7.63
C PHE A 232 -19.17 20.00 -7.96
N ILE A 233 -18.81 19.22 -8.99
CA ILE A 233 -17.43 19.03 -9.45
C ILE A 233 -16.92 20.12 -10.40
N GLU A 234 -17.61 21.28 -10.46
CA GLU A 234 -17.24 22.45 -11.27
C GLU A 234 -17.11 22.14 -12.77
N VAL A 235 -17.89 21.19 -13.28
CA VAL A 235 -18.02 20.89 -14.71
C VAL A 235 -19.33 21.48 -15.23
N ASP A 236 -19.29 22.10 -16.40
CA ASP A 236 -20.47 22.64 -17.08
C ASP A 236 -21.55 21.54 -17.28
N PRO A 237 -22.79 21.73 -16.81
CA PRO A 237 -23.87 20.75 -16.91
C PRO A 237 -24.62 20.82 -18.25
N SER A 238 -23.92 21.07 -19.36
CA SER A 238 -24.56 21.19 -20.68
C SER A 238 -25.31 19.92 -21.10
N VAL A 239 -26.46 20.13 -21.74
CA VAL A 239 -27.41 19.07 -22.14
C VAL A 239 -26.74 17.95 -22.94
N GLN A 240 -25.80 18.30 -23.84
CA GLN A 240 -25.04 17.33 -24.62
C GLN A 240 -24.16 16.43 -23.74
N ARG A 241 -23.41 17.00 -22.78
CA ARG A 241 -22.58 16.23 -21.83
C ARG A 241 -23.40 15.29 -20.96
N ILE A 242 -24.58 15.73 -20.49
CA ILE A 242 -25.49 14.87 -19.73
C ILE A 242 -26.03 13.73 -20.61
N ARG A 243 -26.41 14.02 -21.86
CA ARG A 243 -26.85 13.03 -22.86
C ARG A 243 -25.77 12.00 -23.18
N ASP A 244 -24.50 12.40 -23.26
CA ASP A 244 -23.38 11.50 -23.57
C ASP A 244 -22.99 10.60 -22.39
N LEU A 245 -23.21 11.04 -21.15
CA LEU A 245 -22.94 10.25 -19.94
C LEU A 245 -24.10 9.31 -19.56
N THR A 246 -25.35 9.68 -19.86
CA THR A 246 -26.55 8.93 -19.45
C THR A 246 -26.53 7.44 -19.85
N PRO A 247 -26.09 7.01 -21.05
CA PRO A 247 -26.06 5.60 -21.45
C PRO A 247 -25.17 4.67 -20.60
N LEU A 248 -24.27 5.22 -19.79
CA LEU A 248 -23.41 4.47 -18.86
C LEU A 248 -24.17 4.08 -17.58
N ILE A 249 -25.23 4.81 -17.23
CA ILE A 249 -26.00 4.60 -16.00
C ILE A 249 -27.01 3.49 -16.24
N ARG A 250 -26.89 2.38 -15.50
CA ARG A 250 -27.81 1.24 -15.54
C ARG A 250 -28.18 0.78 -14.14
N PRO A 251 -29.46 0.52 -13.83
CA PRO A 251 -29.87 -0.04 -12.55
C PRO A 251 -29.31 -1.46 -12.39
N PRO A 252 -28.57 -1.78 -11.31
CA PRO A 252 -28.12 -3.14 -11.06
C PRO A 252 -29.27 -4.01 -10.55
N VAL A 253 -29.21 -5.31 -10.85
CA VAL A 253 -30.16 -6.36 -10.41
C VAL A 253 -30.26 -6.48 -8.87
N SER A 254 -29.43 -5.75 -8.12
CA SER A 254 -29.43 -5.68 -6.66
C SER A 254 -30.26 -4.52 -6.08
N ILE A 255 -31.06 -3.78 -6.87
CA ILE A 255 -32.05 -2.83 -6.34
C ILE A 255 -33.29 -3.59 -5.87
N GLY A 256 -33.69 -3.39 -4.61
CA GLY A 256 -34.88 -3.99 -4.01
C GLY A 256 -34.74 -5.46 -3.61
N ARG A 257 -33.52 -6.00 -3.50
CA ARG A 257 -33.28 -7.38 -3.03
C ARG A 257 -33.74 -7.61 -1.60
N PHE A 258 -33.77 -6.57 -0.77
CA PHE A 258 -34.23 -6.65 0.62
C PHE A 258 -35.68 -7.13 0.72
N LYS A 259 -36.50 -6.88 -0.32
CA LYS A 259 -37.91 -7.28 -0.39
C LYS A 259 -38.14 -8.80 -0.39
N ALA A 260 -37.09 -9.59 -0.65
CA ALA A 260 -37.13 -11.05 -0.60
C ALA A 260 -36.71 -11.62 0.78
N HIS A 261 -36.45 -10.76 1.77
CA HIS A 261 -35.92 -11.12 3.09
C HIS A 261 -36.79 -10.48 4.20
N ASP A 262 -36.75 -11.05 5.42
CA ASP A 262 -37.51 -10.49 6.55
C ASP A 262 -36.85 -9.22 7.10
N SER A 263 -37.60 -8.12 7.10
CA SER A 263 -37.17 -6.83 7.66
C SER A 263 -37.37 -6.71 9.18
N ALA A 264 -38.08 -7.63 9.82
CA ALA A 264 -38.26 -7.64 11.28
C ALA A 264 -36.98 -7.98 12.06
N ILE A 265 -35.89 -8.36 11.38
CA ILE A 265 -34.58 -8.60 12.00
C ILE A 265 -33.81 -7.32 12.34
N PHE A 266 -34.19 -6.17 11.79
CA PHE A 266 -33.49 -4.90 11.94
C PHE A 266 -34.08 -4.02 13.06
N ASP A 267 -33.25 -3.12 13.60
CA ASP A 267 -33.73 -2.09 14.51
C ASP A 267 -34.66 -1.10 13.79
N GLN A 268 -35.67 -0.60 14.50
CA GLN A 268 -36.61 0.37 13.94
C GLN A 268 -35.96 1.72 13.66
N ASP A 269 -34.97 2.15 14.44
CA ASP A 269 -34.25 3.40 14.20
C ASP A 269 -33.28 3.29 13.01
N ASP A 270 -32.73 2.09 12.76
CA ASP A 270 -31.95 1.83 11.55
C ASP A 270 -32.84 1.86 10.28
N ILE A 271 -34.05 1.29 10.35
CA ILE A 271 -35.04 1.37 9.25
C ILE A 271 -35.51 2.82 9.04
N ARG A 272 -35.77 3.58 10.11
CA ARG A 272 -36.14 5.01 10.04
C ARG A 272 -35.05 5.83 9.35
N PHE A 273 -33.79 5.66 9.75
CA PHE A 273 -32.67 6.38 9.15
C PHE A 273 -32.49 6.08 7.64
N VAL A 274 -32.81 4.85 7.18
CA VAL A 274 -32.88 4.54 5.74
C VAL A 274 -33.99 5.31 5.03
N ALA A 275 -35.16 5.48 5.68
CA ALA A 275 -36.28 6.26 5.13
C ALA A 275 -35.99 7.77 5.12
N ASP A 276 -35.35 8.31 6.16
CA ASP A 276 -34.96 9.72 6.27
C ASP A 276 -33.94 10.13 5.19
N LEU A 277 -33.10 9.19 4.74
CA LEU A 277 -32.21 9.35 3.58
C LEU A 277 -32.91 9.16 2.22
N GLY A 278 -34.24 9.06 2.21
CA GLY A 278 -35.07 9.11 1.01
C GLY A 278 -35.30 7.76 0.32
N PHE A 279 -35.05 6.62 0.98
CA PHE A 279 -35.27 5.30 0.39
C PHE A 279 -36.62 4.67 0.78
N PRO A 280 -37.30 3.96 -0.15
CA PRO A 280 -38.52 3.23 0.17
C PRO A 280 -38.21 1.97 0.99
N ILE A 281 -38.78 1.89 2.20
CA ILE A 281 -38.60 0.76 3.14
C ILE A 281 -39.58 -0.41 2.91
N GLY A 282 -40.60 -0.21 2.08
CA GLY A 282 -41.58 -1.25 1.71
C GLY A 282 -42.73 -1.42 2.71
N GLU A 283 -43.97 -1.51 2.22
CA GLU A 283 -45.13 -1.76 3.06
C GLU A 283 -45.31 -3.25 3.39
N ARG A 284 -45.96 -3.53 4.53
CA ARG A 284 -46.25 -4.89 4.99
C ARG A 284 -47.24 -5.58 4.05
N SER A 285 -46.78 -6.61 3.33
CA SER A 285 -47.65 -7.61 2.72
C SER A 285 -48.34 -8.46 3.81
N ARG A 286 -49.45 -7.96 4.35
CA ARG A 286 -50.34 -8.71 5.26
C ARG A 286 -51.26 -9.63 4.47
N ASN A 287 -50.73 -10.75 3.99
CA ASN A 287 -51.53 -11.92 3.60
C ASN A 287 -51.24 -13.04 4.60
N GLY A 288 -52.24 -13.47 5.40
CA GLY A 288 -51.97 -14.43 6.47
C GLY A 288 -53.12 -14.89 7.38
N VAL A 289 -54.32 -14.30 7.31
CA VAL A 289 -55.54 -14.92 7.85
C VAL A 289 -56.69 -14.64 6.89
N GLY A 290 -57.36 -15.69 6.42
CA GLY A 290 -58.62 -15.58 5.71
C GLY A 290 -59.78 -15.62 6.70
N SER A 291 -60.53 -14.52 6.81
CA SER A 291 -61.87 -14.52 7.41
C SER A 291 -62.82 -13.83 6.45
N SER A 292 -63.53 -14.62 5.67
CA SER A 292 -64.66 -14.15 4.87
C SER A 292 -65.81 -13.78 5.80
N ASP A 293 -66.18 -12.50 5.83
CA ASP A 293 -67.60 -12.17 5.89
C ASP A 293 -67.89 -10.81 5.26
N GLN A 294 -69.09 -10.65 4.71
CA GLN A 294 -69.59 -9.39 4.14
C GLN A 294 -70.82 -8.94 4.91
N GLY A 295 -70.85 -7.69 5.36
CA GLY A 295 -72.00 -7.13 6.07
C GLY A 295 -72.04 -5.61 6.10
N ASN A 296 -72.96 -5.05 5.29
CA ASN A 296 -73.98 -4.04 5.63
C ASN A 296 -73.92 -3.39 7.05
N GLU A 297 -74.22 -2.09 7.27
CA GLU A 297 -74.86 -1.09 6.39
C GLU A 297 -74.53 0.39 6.84
N PRO A 298 -75.30 1.50 6.59
CA PRO A 298 -74.62 2.75 6.22
C PRO A 298 -74.77 3.95 7.18
N GLY A 299 -73.70 4.77 7.20
CA GLY A 299 -73.81 6.21 6.94
C GLY A 299 -74.11 7.19 8.10
N ARG A 300 -73.37 8.31 8.10
CA ARG A 300 -73.88 9.67 8.35
C ARG A 300 -72.93 10.72 7.78
N ARG A 301 -73.46 11.90 7.43
CA ARG A 301 -72.71 13.07 6.92
C ARG A 301 -72.62 14.15 7.99
N THR A 302 -71.47 14.83 8.07
CA THR A 302 -71.24 16.28 8.34
C THR A 302 -69.76 16.46 8.69
N GLY A 303 -69.01 17.42 8.15
CA GLY A 303 -69.35 18.43 7.15
C GLY A 303 -68.12 19.19 6.64
N ASP A 304 -68.36 20.18 5.79
CA ASP A 304 -67.50 21.29 5.35
C ASP A 304 -66.06 21.03 4.86
N THR A 305 -65.84 21.40 3.60
CA THR A 305 -64.50 21.66 3.04
C THR A 305 -64.15 23.14 3.18
N PRO A 306 -62.86 23.48 3.16
CA PRO A 306 -62.41 24.19 1.96
C PRO A 306 -61.14 23.59 1.33
N ARG A 307 -60.88 24.00 0.09
CA ARG A 307 -59.82 23.51 -0.80
C ARG A 307 -58.41 23.70 -0.22
N GLY A 308 -57.64 22.61 -0.11
CA GLY A 308 -56.18 22.64 -0.02
C GLY A 308 -55.55 22.22 -1.36
N SER A 309 -54.51 22.91 -1.80
CA SER A 309 -53.79 22.62 -3.05
C SER A 309 -52.78 21.47 -2.89
N ALA A 310 -52.44 20.81 -4.00
CA ALA A 310 -51.48 19.71 -4.01
C ALA A 310 -50.01 20.17 -3.90
N ASN A 311 -49.17 19.31 -3.35
CA ASN A 311 -47.73 19.12 -3.60
C ASN A 311 -46.84 20.35 -3.82
N GLU A 312 -46.27 20.94 -2.75
CA GLU A 312 -44.95 21.60 -2.85
C GLU A 312 -44.19 21.78 -1.50
N VAL A 313 -43.92 20.70 -0.74
CA VAL A 313 -43.06 20.76 0.46
C VAL A 313 -42.18 19.51 0.62
N ALA A 314 -40.95 19.54 0.07
CA ALA A 314 -39.89 18.55 0.40
C ALA A 314 -38.44 18.99 0.03
N SER A 315 -38.15 20.29 -0.15
CA SER A 315 -36.90 20.73 -0.81
C SER A 315 -36.23 21.98 -0.22
N ASP A 316 -36.47 22.34 1.05
CA ASP A 316 -35.83 23.53 1.65
C ASP A 316 -35.49 23.39 3.15
N ARG A 317 -34.67 22.38 3.50
CA ARG A 317 -34.09 22.19 4.85
C ARG A 317 -32.58 21.94 4.86
N LEU A 318 -31.82 22.65 4.02
CA LEU A 318 -30.34 22.61 4.06
C LEU A 318 -29.65 23.96 3.82
N ARG A 319 -30.28 25.09 4.19
CA ARG A 319 -29.68 26.44 4.14
C ARG A 319 -30.19 27.37 5.26
N THR A 320 -29.39 27.49 6.33
CA THR A 320 -28.95 28.75 7.01
C THR A 320 -28.43 28.44 8.41
N VAL A 321 -27.28 29.02 8.78
CA VAL A 321 -26.78 29.08 10.17
C VAL A 321 -26.52 30.56 10.50
N PRO A 322 -26.88 31.08 11.69
CA PRO A 322 -26.84 32.53 11.95
C PRO A 322 -25.41 33.09 12.10
N THR A 323 -25.21 34.31 11.61
CA THR A 323 -23.97 35.08 11.81
C THR A 323 -23.86 35.65 13.22
N ARG A 324 -22.75 35.38 13.92
CA ARG A 324 -22.35 36.11 15.14
C ARG A 324 -21.52 37.35 14.79
N GLN A 325 -21.62 38.38 15.64
CA GLN A 325 -21.09 39.72 15.41
C GLN A 325 -19.58 39.83 15.68
N LYS A 326 -18.92 40.81 15.04
CA LYS A 326 -17.54 41.22 15.36
C LYS A 326 -17.52 42.26 16.50
N PRO A 327 -16.54 42.21 17.43
CA PRO A 327 -16.16 43.36 18.24
C PRO A 327 -15.32 44.37 17.41
N PRO A 328 -15.21 45.65 17.84
CA PRO A 328 -14.57 46.71 17.07
C PRO A 328 -13.03 46.81 17.25
N LEU A 329 -12.38 47.48 16.30
CA LEU A 329 -10.98 47.93 16.38
C LEU A 329 -10.93 49.42 16.84
N PRO A 330 -9.97 49.81 17.72
CA PRO A 330 -9.68 51.21 17.99
C PRO A 330 -8.86 51.88 16.86
N SER A 331 -8.81 53.21 16.87
CA SER A 331 -8.37 54.07 15.75
C SER A 331 -6.89 54.50 15.78
N LYS A 332 -6.39 54.94 14.62
CA LYS A 332 -5.06 55.57 14.44
C LYS A 332 -5.01 57.01 14.96
N THR A 333 -3.87 57.46 15.49
CA THR A 333 -3.46 58.89 15.56
C THR A 333 -1.92 59.07 15.60
N GLY A 334 -1.33 59.71 14.58
CA GLY A 334 0.00 60.37 14.61
C GLY A 334 1.28 59.49 14.65
N GLY A 335 2.45 59.97 14.22
CA GLY A 335 2.68 61.22 13.47
C GLY A 335 4.12 61.76 13.35
N GLU A 336 5.01 61.09 12.60
CA GLU A 336 6.21 61.67 11.91
C GLU A 336 7.37 62.29 12.78
N PRO A 337 8.55 62.70 12.23
CA PRO A 337 9.86 62.24 12.79
C PRO A 337 10.98 63.32 12.96
N TYR A 338 12.26 62.88 13.00
CA TYR A 338 13.59 63.59 12.97
C TYR A 338 14.31 63.95 14.31
N GLY A 339 15.64 64.08 14.22
CA GLY A 339 16.62 64.36 15.31
C GLY A 339 17.37 63.10 15.77
N GLU A 340 18.59 62.72 15.34
CA GLU A 340 19.92 63.37 15.16
C GLU A 340 20.70 63.75 16.44
N SER A 341 21.81 63.01 16.68
CA SER A 341 22.99 63.39 17.50
C SER A 341 22.75 63.52 19.04
N GLU A 342 23.75 63.50 19.94
CA GLU A 342 25.22 63.39 19.82
C GLU A 342 25.85 62.65 21.05
N ARG A 343 27.12 62.25 20.91
CA ARG A 343 28.30 62.28 21.83
C ARG A 343 28.13 62.76 23.32
N VAL A 344 29.02 62.47 24.30
CA VAL A 344 30.33 61.75 24.40
C VAL A 344 30.64 61.41 25.88
N GLY A 345 31.60 60.52 26.16
CA GLY A 345 32.39 60.51 27.41
C GLY A 345 32.54 59.14 28.08
N SER A 346 33.65 58.40 28.15
CA SER A 346 35.12 58.57 27.96
C SER A 346 35.97 58.57 29.25
N ALA A 347 36.50 57.40 29.61
CA ALA A 347 37.80 57.15 30.28
C ALA A 347 38.05 55.62 30.17
N GLU A 348 39.16 55.07 29.63
CA GLU A 348 40.60 55.25 29.91
C GLU A 348 41.05 54.64 31.26
N THR A 349 42.20 53.95 31.40
CA THR A 349 43.16 53.26 30.50
C THR A 349 43.78 52.07 31.30
N MET A 350 44.69 51.19 30.87
CA MET A 350 45.57 51.02 29.69
C MET A 350 45.97 49.53 29.54
N GLY A 351 46.63 49.11 28.44
CA GLY A 351 47.31 47.79 28.40
C GLY A 351 47.50 47.11 27.03
N SER A 352 48.40 47.62 26.19
CA SER A 352 48.93 46.94 24.98
C SER A 352 50.46 46.85 25.11
N PRO A 353 51.17 45.86 24.50
CA PRO A 353 51.34 45.68 23.04
C PRO A 353 50.75 44.34 22.53
N ALA A 354 50.37 44.10 21.26
CA ALA A 354 51.02 44.35 19.94
C ALA A 354 52.24 43.43 19.69
N GLU A 355 52.50 42.83 18.52
CA GLU A 355 51.90 42.84 17.15
C GLU A 355 51.79 41.36 16.63
N VAL A 356 51.51 40.93 15.38
CA VAL A 356 51.18 41.45 14.01
C VAL A 356 50.56 40.24 13.23
N LEU A 357 49.87 40.25 12.08
CA LEU A 357 48.88 41.12 11.38
C LEU A 357 48.50 40.39 10.05
N ASN A 358 47.30 40.62 9.46
CA ASN A 358 46.83 40.14 8.13
C ASN A 358 46.48 38.62 8.00
N THR A 359 45.59 38.16 7.09
CA THR A 359 44.80 38.82 6.02
C THR A 359 43.45 38.09 5.74
N TYR A 360 42.48 38.82 5.17
CA TYR A 360 41.29 38.37 4.38
C TYR A 360 40.55 37.04 4.69
N GLY A 361 39.35 37.18 5.28
CA GLY A 361 38.07 36.96 4.59
C GLY A 361 37.78 35.61 3.89
N GLY A 362 36.83 34.85 4.47
CA GLY A 362 36.14 33.75 3.80
C GLY A 362 34.74 33.52 4.39
N HIS A 363 33.78 33.04 3.59
CA HIS A 363 32.56 32.41 4.09
C HIS A 363 32.83 30.91 4.27
N SER A 364 32.59 30.39 5.47
CA SER A 364 32.40 28.97 5.77
C SER A 364 31.32 28.90 6.86
N ASP A 365 30.14 28.32 6.63
CA ASP A 365 29.87 26.91 6.31
C ASP A 365 30.06 25.98 7.52
N GLY A 366 29.22 24.95 7.62
CA GLY A 366 29.07 24.13 8.83
C GLY A 366 30.31 23.30 9.11
N SER A 367 30.98 23.58 10.24
CA SER A 367 32.17 22.85 10.67
C SER A 367 31.86 21.37 10.92
N GLN A 368 32.28 20.52 9.99
CA GLN A 368 32.47 19.09 10.23
C GLN A 368 33.41 18.87 11.42
N PRO A 369 33.19 17.84 12.27
CA PRO A 369 34.07 17.57 13.40
C PRO A 369 35.47 17.14 12.95
N SER A 370 36.45 17.37 13.82
CA SER A 370 37.87 17.03 13.58
C SER A 370 38.05 15.51 13.47
N PRO A 371 38.90 14.99 12.57
CA PRO A 371 39.20 13.56 12.51
C PRO A 371 39.96 13.10 13.77
N GLY A 372 39.23 12.56 14.76
CA GLY A 372 39.81 12.01 15.99
C GLY A 372 38.96 12.18 17.26
N GLU A 373 37.92 13.01 17.26
CA GLU A 373 37.02 13.14 18.42
C GLU A 373 36.04 11.96 18.49
N ARG A 374 35.96 11.32 19.67
CA ARG A 374 35.01 10.23 19.92
C ARG A 374 33.58 10.76 20.00
N ARG A 375 32.61 9.96 19.55
CA ARG A 375 31.19 10.31 19.66
C ARG A 375 30.71 10.14 21.11
N THR A 376 29.83 11.00 21.58
CA THR A 376 29.26 10.94 22.94
C THR A 376 27.80 10.52 22.91
N ALA A 377 27.38 9.69 23.86
CA ALA A 377 25.99 9.29 24.08
C ALA A 377 25.53 9.63 25.49
N LEU A 378 24.54 10.51 25.61
CA LEU A 378 23.91 10.89 26.88
C LEU A 378 22.66 10.04 27.12
N LEU A 379 22.74 9.09 28.06
CA LEU A 379 21.59 8.32 28.54
C LEU A 379 20.79 9.16 29.54
N VAL A 380 19.49 9.36 29.29
CA VAL A 380 18.57 10.05 30.23
C VAL A 380 17.73 9.01 30.97
N LEU A 381 18.13 8.71 32.20
CA LEU A 381 17.73 7.54 32.98
C LEU A 381 16.81 7.91 34.14
N GLY A 382 15.50 7.80 33.94
CA GLY A 382 14.53 7.90 35.03
C GLY A 382 13.20 7.23 34.71
N MET A 383 12.50 6.79 35.76
CA MET A 383 11.15 6.22 35.66
C MET A 383 10.20 7.13 34.86
N HIS A 384 9.18 6.53 34.23
CA HIS A 384 8.08 7.28 33.64
C HIS A 384 7.59 8.38 34.59
N ARG A 385 7.33 9.57 34.05
CA ARG A 385 6.84 10.77 34.76
C ARG A 385 7.86 11.52 35.63
N SER A 386 9.08 11.00 35.85
CA SER A 386 10.15 11.66 36.63
C SER A 386 10.83 12.87 35.95
N GLY A 387 10.18 13.50 34.97
CA GLY A 387 10.72 14.67 34.27
C GLY A 387 11.73 14.37 33.15
N THR A 388 12.04 13.10 32.87
CA THR A 388 12.97 12.67 31.80
C THR A 388 12.75 13.38 30.47
N SER A 389 11.51 13.43 29.98
CA SER A 389 11.15 14.12 28.73
C SER A 389 11.52 15.62 28.71
N ALA A 390 11.50 16.31 29.87
CA ALA A 390 11.90 17.71 29.96
C ALA A 390 13.42 17.86 29.86
N PHE A 391 14.19 17.03 30.58
CA PHE A 391 15.65 17.00 30.48
C PHE A 391 16.11 16.63 29.06
N THR A 392 15.54 15.59 28.43
CA THR A 392 15.84 15.23 27.04
C THR A 392 15.60 16.40 26.08
N ARG A 393 14.50 17.13 26.24
CA ARG A 393 14.22 18.32 25.42
C ARG A 393 15.23 19.45 25.64
N VAL A 394 15.62 19.71 26.89
CA VAL A 394 16.65 20.71 27.21
C VAL A 394 18.01 20.31 26.63
N SER A 395 18.45 19.06 26.78
CA SER A 395 19.67 18.55 26.12
C SER A 395 19.63 18.69 24.59
N GLY A 396 18.45 18.51 23.97
CA GLY A 396 18.26 18.78 22.54
C GLY A 396 18.40 20.28 22.17
N LEU A 397 17.90 21.19 23.00
CA LEU A 397 18.04 22.64 22.83
C LEU A 397 19.46 23.16 23.15
N LEU A 398 20.28 22.35 23.83
CA LEU A 398 21.73 22.53 24.01
C LEU A 398 22.56 21.91 22.87
N GLY A 399 21.91 21.45 21.80
CA GLY A 399 22.56 20.95 20.57
C GLY A 399 22.79 19.44 20.52
N GLY A 400 22.30 18.66 21.49
CA GLY A 400 22.37 17.19 21.41
C GLY A 400 21.39 16.62 20.39
N ALA A 401 21.84 15.64 19.60
CA ALA A 401 21.00 15.00 18.59
C ALA A 401 19.90 14.14 19.25
N LEU A 402 18.65 14.50 18.98
CA LEU A 402 17.47 13.71 19.30
C LEU A 402 17.24 12.67 18.18
N PRO A 403 16.60 11.51 18.47
CA PRO A 403 16.42 10.46 17.48
C PRO A 403 15.58 10.91 16.28
N ARG A 404 15.86 10.37 15.09
CA ARG A 404 15.08 10.67 13.86
C ARG A 404 13.72 9.96 13.81
N ASP A 405 13.50 8.96 14.67
CA ASP A 405 12.31 8.11 14.75
C ASP A 405 11.51 8.36 16.04
N LEU A 406 11.28 9.64 16.37
CA LEU A 406 10.58 10.08 17.58
C LEU A 406 9.21 9.41 17.78
N MET A 407 8.99 8.87 18.97
CA MET A 407 7.67 8.42 19.43
C MET A 407 6.67 9.60 19.48
N PRO A 408 5.47 9.47 18.90
CA PRO A 408 4.50 10.56 18.81
C PRO A 408 3.95 11.00 20.18
N PRO A 409 3.62 12.28 20.37
CA PRO A 409 2.97 12.77 21.59
C PRO A 409 1.59 12.13 21.79
N ALA A 410 1.29 11.71 23.02
CA ALA A 410 0.00 11.12 23.37
C ALA A 410 -0.85 12.11 24.17
N LYS A 411 -2.05 12.39 23.65
CA LYS A 411 -3.04 13.31 24.24
C LYS A 411 -3.42 12.88 25.67
N ASN A 412 -3.61 13.82 26.58
CA ASN A 412 -3.83 13.59 28.03
C ASN A 412 -2.68 12.90 28.79
N ASN A 413 -1.59 12.48 28.12
CA ASN A 413 -0.48 11.74 28.72
C ASN A 413 0.81 12.59 28.68
N ASN A 414 1.26 13.02 27.51
CA ASN A 414 2.42 13.89 27.35
C ASN A 414 2.32 14.73 26.07
N GLU A 415 1.74 15.91 26.20
CA GLU A 415 1.34 16.75 25.05
C GLU A 415 2.53 17.48 24.41
N THR A 416 3.64 17.62 25.13
CA THR A 416 4.90 18.20 24.63
C THR A 416 5.88 17.18 24.03
N GLY A 417 5.50 15.89 23.94
CA GLY A 417 6.30 14.84 23.31
C GLY A 417 7.18 14.03 24.27
N PHE A 418 7.36 12.75 23.97
CA PHE A 418 8.15 11.83 24.81
C PHE A 418 9.65 11.94 24.61
N TRP A 419 10.09 12.36 23.41
CA TRP A 419 11.51 12.42 23.02
C TRP A 419 12.23 11.06 23.12
N GLU A 420 11.47 9.98 22.90
CA GLU A 420 11.90 8.57 22.87
C GLU A 420 12.08 8.12 21.41
N SER A 421 13.00 7.18 21.15
CA SER A 421 13.18 6.53 19.82
C SER A 421 12.27 5.31 19.72
N MET A 422 11.48 5.20 18.65
CA MET A 422 10.58 4.06 18.46
C MET A 422 11.34 2.74 18.33
N GLY A 423 12.45 2.71 17.58
CA GLY A 423 13.26 1.50 17.42
C GLY A 423 13.93 1.03 18.71
N ILE A 424 14.25 1.96 19.62
CA ILE A 424 14.77 1.62 20.97
C ILE A 424 13.64 1.10 21.85
N TYR A 425 12.49 1.77 21.88
CA TYR A 425 11.29 1.33 22.59
C TYR A 425 10.87 -0.11 22.19
N GLU A 426 10.79 -0.40 20.88
CA GLU A 426 10.43 -1.73 20.36
C GLU A 426 11.47 -2.81 20.73
N LEU A 427 12.74 -2.43 20.82
CA LEU A 427 13.82 -3.33 21.18
C LEU A 427 13.86 -3.60 22.69
N ASP A 428 13.69 -2.58 23.52
CA ASP A 428 13.70 -2.70 24.98
C ASP A 428 12.50 -3.51 25.50
N ASP A 429 11.30 -3.29 24.96
CA ASP A 429 10.11 -4.08 25.35
C ASP A 429 10.27 -5.56 24.97
N LEU A 430 10.87 -5.83 23.81
CA LEU A 430 11.23 -7.18 23.38
C LEU A 430 12.34 -7.80 24.25
N ILE A 431 13.37 -7.04 24.62
CA ILE A 431 14.44 -7.47 25.54
C ILE A 431 13.86 -7.88 26.89
N LEU A 432 13.03 -7.02 27.51
CA LEU A 432 12.37 -7.31 28.78
C LEU A 432 11.50 -8.57 28.68
N LYS A 433 10.72 -8.71 27.60
CA LYS A 433 9.92 -9.92 27.33
C LYS A 433 10.77 -11.19 27.21
N HIS A 434 11.92 -11.14 26.54
CA HIS A 434 12.86 -12.26 26.45
C HIS A 434 13.65 -12.52 27.74
N ALA A 435 13.70 -11.56 28.67
CA ALA A 435 14.19 -11.71 30.04
C ALA A 435 13.10 -12.20 31.02
N GLY A 436 11.87 -12.47 30.55
CA GLY A 436 10.76 -12.96 31.38
C GLY A 436 10.07 -11.87 32.23
N THR A 437 10.27 -10.59 31.89
CA THR A 437 9.76 -9.43 32.64
C THR A 437 9.09 -8.42 31.68
N ARG A 438 8.62 -7.29 32.22
CA ARG A 438 7.96 -6.18 31.50
C ARG A 438 8.37 -4.84 32.09
N TRP A 439 8.01 -3.71 31.47
CA TRP A 439 8.28 -2.38 32.04
C TRP A 439 7.46 -2.10 33.34
N ASP A 440 6.30 -2.73 33.48
CA ASP A 440 5.36 -2.64 34.61
C ASP A 440 5.57 -3.75 35.66
N ASP A 441 6.74 -4.40 35.62
CA ASP A 441 7.21 -5.40 36.58
C ASP A 441 8.34 -4.83 37.46
N TRP A 442 8.14 -4.90 38.78
CA TRP A 442 9.04 -4.33 39.80
C TRP A 442 10.09 -5.34 40.31
N ARG A 443 10.10 -6.58 39.82
CA ARG A 443 11.08 -7.61 40.18
C ARG A 443 12.46 -7.29 39.60
N ALA A 444 13.52 -7.90 40.15
CA ALA A 444 14.86 -7.82 39.55
C ALA A 444 14.91 -8.53 38.19
N LEU A 445 15.83 -8.11 37.31
CA LEU A 445 16.24 -8.92 36.15
C LEU A 445 17.14 -10.08 36.64
N PRO A 446 17.19 -11.22 35.94
CA PRO A 446 18.13 -12.29 36.27
C PRO A 446 19.59 -11.82 36.07
N ASP A 447 20.45 -12.00 37.07
CA ASP A 447 21.84 -11.53 37.04
C ASP A 447 22.67 -12.16 35.90
N ASP A 448 22.31 -13.37 35.47
CA ASP A 448 22.96 -14.11 34.37
C ASP A 448 22.49 -13.68 32.97
N TRP A 449 21.37 -12.93 32.87
CA TRP A 449 20.72 -12.63 31.59
C TRP A 449 21.66 -11.88 30.62
N LEU A 450 22.40 -10.88 31.12
CA LEU A 450 23.33 -10.08 30.31
C LEU A 450 24.49 -10.91 29.76
N SER A 451 24.97 -11.87 30.56
CA SER A 451 26.02 -12.83 30.17
C SER A 451 25.51 -14.01 29.33
N SER A 452 24.20 -14.07 29.05
CA SER A 452 23.63 -15.14 28.24
C SER A 452 23.83 -14.91 26.75
N THR A 453 24.01 -15.98 25.98
CA THR A 453 24.08 -15.93 24.51
C THR A 453 22.83 -15.33 23.84
N ARG A 454 21.73 -15.18 24.59
CA ARG A 454 20.53 -14.45 24.13
C ARG A 454 20.78 -12.94 24.06
N ALA A 455 21.49 -12.36 25.03
CA ALA A 455 21.76 -10.93 25.10
C ALA A 455 22.70 -10.48 23.96
N ASP A 456 23.72 -11.27 23.62
CA ASP A 456 24.61 -10.97 22.48
C ASP A 456 23.85 -10.89 21.15
N GLY A 457 22.83 -11.73 20.95
CA GLY A 457 21.91 -11.67 19.81
C GLY A 457 21.10 -10.37 19.72
N PHE A 458 20.93 -9.64 20.82
CA PHE A 458 20.33 -8.31 20.83
C PHE A 458 21.35 -7.18 20.60
N LYS A 459 22.64 -7.34 20.95
CA LYS A 459 23.66 -6.28 20.78
C LYS A 459 23.78 -5.81 19.33
N ALA A 460 23.94 -6.72 18.38
CA ALA A 460 24.00 -6.40 16.95
C ALA A 460 22.72 -5.70 16.42
N ARG A 461 21.56 -5.99 17.02
CA ARG A 461 20.29 -5.31 16.72
C ARG A 461 20.27 -3.89 17.30
N ALA A 462 20.72 -3.72 18.53
CA ALA A 462 20.82 -2.43 19.22
C ALA A 462 21.76 -1.46 18.49
N ILE A 463 22.94 -1.93 18.05
CA ILE A 463 23.86 -1.18 17.20
C ILE A 463 23.17 -0.68 15.92
N THR A 464 22.38 -1.55 15.29
CA THR A 464 21.62 -1.22 14.07
C THR A 464 20.52 -0.18 14.36
N VAL A 465 19.80 -0.31 15.48
CA VAL A 465 18.77 0.65 15.93
C VAL A 465 19.37 2.03 16.20
N VAL A 466 20.44 2.13 17.01
CA VAL A 466 21.09 3.41 17.34
C VAL A 466 21.65 4.07 16.08
N ARG A 467 22.30 3.30 15.19
CA ARG A 467 22.80 3.83 13.91
C ARG A 467 21.66 4.35 13.02
N ASN A 468 20.48 3.72 13.01
CA ASN A 468 19.35 4.21 12.23
C ASN A 468 18.67 5.45 12.85
N ALA A 469 18.57 5.53 14.18
CA ALA A 469 17.97 6.65 14.89
C ALA A 469 18.87 7.90 14.88
N PHE A 470 20.17 7.72 15.11
CA PHE A 470 21.14 8.80 15.36
C PHE A 470 22.24 8.93 14.30
N MET A 471 22.28 8.08 13.27
CA MET A 471 23.27 8.12 12.19
C MET A 471 24.70 8.30 12.74
N ASP A 472 25.44 9.27 12.21
CA ASP A 472 26.81 9.61 12.59
C ASP A 472 26.90 10.90 13.43
N ASP A 473 25.79 11.34 14.04
CA ASP A 473 25.76 12.56 14.87
C ASP A 473 26.76 12.48 16.05
N PRO A 474 27.59 13.52 16.30
CA PRO A 474 28.72 13.43 17.22
C PRO A 474 28.30 13.39 18.70
N PHE A 475 27.15 13.97 19.06
CA PHE A 475 26.59 13.95 20.41
C PHE A 475 25.12 13.53 20.35
N ILE A 476 24.78 12.39 20.91
CA ILE A 476 23.42 11.82 20.85
C ILE A 476 22.76 11.83 22.24
N VAL A 477 21.43 12.00 22.30
CA VAL A 477 20.66 11.91 23.54
C VAL A 477 19.69 10.74 23.45
N VAL A 478 19.93 9.70 24.24
CA VAL A 478 19.20 8.44 24.22
C VAL A 478 18.30 8.34 25.45
N LYS A 479 17.03 7.99 25.24
CA LYS A 479 16.03 7.91 26.30
C LYS A 479 14.89 6.96 25.94
N ASP A 480 14.71 5.93 26.77
CA ASP A 480 13.46 5.23 27.07
C ASP A 480 13.53 4.88 28.57
N PRO A 481 12.44 5.01 29.36
CA PRO A 481 12.46 4.65 30.78
C PRO A 481 12.85 3.19 31.07
N ARG A 482 12.68 2.25 30.13
CA ARG A 482 13.16 0.86 30.24
C ARG A 482 14.68 0.76 30.35
N ILE A 483 15.42 1.70 29.76
CA ILE A 483 16.89 1.74 29.84
C ILE A 483 17.35 1.81 31.30
N CYS A 484 16.55 2.32 32.24
CA CYS A 484 16.85 2.26 33.68
C CYS A 484 17.12 0.83 34.20
N ARG A 485 16.45 -0.18 33.66
CA ARG A 485 16.68 -1.61 33.98
C ARG A 485 17.73 -2.24 33.06
N LEU A 486 18.00 -1.65 31.90
CA LEU A 486 18.88 -2.17 30.83
C LEU A 486 20.19 -1.38 30.66
N VAL A 487 20.58 -0.54 31.63
CA VAL A 487 21.80 0.30 31.57
C VAL A 487 23.07 -0.52 31.24
N PRO A 488 23.31 -1.72 31.81
CA PRO A 488 24.50 -2.51 31.47
C PRO A 488 24.54 -2.90 29.98
N PHE A 489 23.43 -3.40 29.45
CA PHE A 489 23.30 -3.78 28.03
C PHE A 489 23.54 -2.57 27.11
N TRP A 490 22.89 -1.45 27.38
CA TRP A 490 23.04 -0.24 26.56
C TRP A 490 24.42 0.40 26.66
N ARG A 491 25.11 0.26 27.81
CA ARG A 491 26.52 0.67 27.93
C ARG A 491 27.42 -0.18 27.05
N GLU A 492 27.31 -1.51 27.10
CA GLU A 492 28.11 -2.41 26.25
C GLU A 492 27.91 -2.09 24.76
N VAL A 493 26.65 -1.96 24.33
CA VAL A 493 26.28 -1.61 22.94
C VAL A 493 26.92 -0.29 22.50
N LEU A 494 26.81 0.77 23.30
CA LEU A 494 27.33 2.09 22.93
C LEU A 494 28.87 2.13 22.98
N GLN A 495 29.50 1.35 23.87
CA GLN A 495 30.96 1.19 23.90
C GLN A 495 31.48 0.38 22.70
N GLU A 496 30.74 -0.64 22.24
CA GLU A 496 31.03 -1.37 20.99
C GLU A 496 30.85 -0.49 19.75
N MET A 497 29.97 0.52 19.81
CA MET A 497 29.87 1.60 18.82
C MET A 497 30.95 2.69 18.95
N GLU A 498 31.99 2.45 19.75
CA GLU A 498 33.08 3.38 20.06
C GLU A 498 32.60 4.73 20.65
N MET A 499 31.49 4.75 21.38
CA MET A 499 30.93 5.96 21.98
C MET A 499 31.31 6.10 23.47
N ASP A 500 31.55 7.33 23.91
CA ASP A 500 31.70 7.67 25.32
C ASP A 500 30.31 7.88 25.96
N VAL A 501 30.01 7.11 27.00
CA VAL A 501 28.65 7.00 27.58
C VAL A 501 28.53 7.83 28.86
N LEU A 502 27.69 8.87 28.80
CA LEU A 502 27.34 9.76 29.91
C LEU A 502 25.95 9.41 30.46
N SER A 503 25.72 9.58 31.76
CA SER A 503 24.44 9.23 32.42
C SER A 503 23.81 10.41 33.15
N LEU A 504 22.61 10.84 32.74
CA LEU A 504 21.81 11.83 33.44
C LEU A 504 20.64 11.15 34.14
N LEU A 505 20.57 11.26 35.48
CA LEU A 505 19.56 10.60 36.31
C LEU A 505 18.57 11.64 36.89
N PRO A 506 17.51 12.01 36.15
CA PRO A 506 16.49 12.92 36.65
C PRO A 506 15.55 12.25 37.65
N ILE A 507 15.52 12.77 38.88
CA ILE A 507 14.65 12.32 39.97
C ILE A 507 13.51 13.29 40.23
N ARG A 508 12.39 12.78 40.72
CA ARG A 508 11.19 13.55 41.06
C ARG A 508 10.56 12.97 42.32
N ASN A 509 9.96 13.83 43.15
CA ASN A 509 9.25 13.42 44.37
C ASN A 509 8.22 12.31 44.02
N PRO A 510 8.29 11.13 44.67
CA PRO A 510 7.52 9.96 44.27
C PRO A 510 6.01 10.11 44.45
N LEU A 511 5.53 11.06 45.29
CA LEU A 511 4.11 11.42 45.34
C LEU A 511 3.62 11.98 43.98
N GLU A 512 4.40 12.88 43.36
CA GLU A 512 4.05 13.44 42.05
C GLU A 512 4.07 12.36 40.95
N VAL A 513 4.98 11.39 41.04
CA VAL A 513 5.09 10.25 40.10
C VAL A 513 3.91 9.29 40.28
N ALA A 514 3.64 8.83 41.50
CA ALA A 514 2.53 7.90 41.78
C ALA A 514 1.17 8.50 41.42
N ALA A 515 0.92 9.76 41.77
CA ALA A 515 -0.28 10.47 41.34
C ALA A 515 -0.38 10.64 39.81
N SER A 516 0.75 10.70 39.09
CA SER A 516 0.75 10.75 37.63
C SER A 516 0.59 9.38 36.97
N LEU A 517 1.07 8.29 37.57
CA LEU A 517 0.87 6.92 37.08
C LEU A 517 -0.57 6.47 37.33
N ARG A 518 -1.13 6.73 38.52
CA ARG A 518 -2.56 6.50 38.82
C ARG A 518 -3.49 7.21 37.83
N ARG A 519 -3.13 8.42 37.38
CA ARG A 519 -3.90 9.21 36.39
C ARG A 519 -3.74 8.69 34.94
N ARG A 520 -2.61 8.04 34.61
CA ARG A 520 -2.29 7.54 33.25
C ARG A 520 -2.75 6.10 33.05
N ASP A 521 -2.45 5.24 34.01
CA ASP A 521 -2.49 3.77 33.91
C ASP A 521 -3.50 3.14 34.87
N GLY A 522 -4.15 3.93 35.74
CA GLY A 522 -5.04 3.43 36.80
C GLY A 522 -4.31 2.79 37.99
N PHE A 523 -2.98 2.71 37.98
CA PHE A 523 -2.18 2.00 38.97
C PHE A 523 -2.41 2.48 40.41
N ASP A 524 -2.44 1.52 41.34
CA ASP A 524 -2.41 1.76 42.77
C ASP A 524 -1.08 2.43 43.21
N PRO A 525 -1.10 3.37 44.19
CA PRO A 525 0.13 3.99 44.70
C PRO A 525 1.21 3.00 45.13
N ALA A 526 0.88 1.85 45.72
CA ALA A 526 1.89 0.86 46.13
C ALA A 526 2.61 0.24 44.91
N LYS A 527 1.87 -0.12 43.85
CA LYS A 527 2.48 -0.62 42.59
C LYS A 527 3.33 0.48 41.93
N ALA A 528 2.86 1.74 41.97
CA ALA A 528 3.61 2.87 41.46
C ALA A 528 4.90 3.16 42.24
N TYR A 529 4.89 3.03 43.58
CA TYR A 529 6.07 3.17 44.43
C TYR A 529 7.10 2.05 44.20
N LEU A 530 6.66 0.80 44.05
CA LEU A 530 7.55 -0.33 43.73
C LEU A 530 8.22 -0.17 42.36
N LEU A 531 7.48 0.29 41.35
CA LEU A 531 8.04 0.57 40.02
C LEU A 531 9.03 1.75 40.04
N TRP A 532 8.73 2.81 40.78
CA TRP A 532 9.65 3.94 40.99
C TRP A 532 10.93 3.48 41.69
N LEU A 533 10.83 2.72 42.79
CA LEU A 533 11.98 2.14 43.50
C LEU A 533 12.86 1.31 42.57
N ARG A 534 12.28 0.33 41.85
CA ARG A 534 13.02 -0.56 40.96
C ARG A 534 13.79 0.21 39.89
N HIS A 535 13.12 1.10 39.15
CA HIS A 535 13.76 1.86 38.06
C HIS A 535 14.82 2.85 38.57
N THR A 536 14.60 3.49 39.73
CA THR A 536 15.59 4.42 40.31
C THR A 536 16.80 3.67 40.87
N LEU A 537 16.61 2.55 41.57
CA LEU A 537 17.70 1.77 42.16
C LEU A 537 18.55 1.06 41.10
N ASP A 538 17.91 0.42 40.11
CA ASP A 538 18.65 -0.26 39.03
C ASP A 538 19.44 0.74 38.18
N ALA A 539 18.91 1.95 37.92
CA ALA A 539 19.63 3.00 37.19
C ALA A 539 20.77 3.62 38.01
N GLU A 540 20.58 3.85 39.32
CA GLU A 540 21.63 4.39 40.18
C GLU A 540 22.80 3.41 40.28
N VAL A 541 22.56 2.18 40.73
CA VAL A 541 23.64 1.20 40.94
C VAL A 541 24.38 0.89 39.63
N SER A 542 23.64 0.76 38.51
CA SER A 542 24.23 0.46 37.20
C SER A 542 25.00 1.63 36.58
N THR A 543 24.93 2.85 37.14
CA THR A 543 25.70 4.02 36.67
C THR A 543 26.89 4.37 37.56
N ARG A 544 27.07 3.70 38.70
CA ARG A 544 28.29 3.84 39.52
C ARG A 544 29.55 3.53 38.69
N GLY A 545 30.63 4.27 38.93
CA GLY A 545 31.88 4.15 38.17
C GLY A 545 31.83 4.70 36.73
N SER A 546 30.71 5.27 36.28
CA SER A 546 30.60 6.03 35.01
C SER A 546 30.41 7.52 35.28
N LEU A 547 30.73 8.37 34.30
CA LEU A 547 30.40 9.81 34.38
C LEU A 547 28.88 9.98 34.44
N ARG A 548 28.40 10.47 35.60
CA ARG A 548 26.97 10.62 35.87
C ARG A 548 26.64 11.93 36.59
N SER A 549 25.44 12.43 36.36
CA SER A 549 24.85 13.54 37.12
C SER A 549 23.45 13.14 37.58
N ILE A 550 23.19 13.24 38.88
CA ILE A 550 21.86 13.06 39.47
C ILE A 550 21.28 14.46 39.68
N VAL A 551 20.05 14.70 39.25
CA VAL A 551 19.41 16.03 39.31
C VAL A 551 17.94 15.92 39.63
N THR A 552 17.42 16.81 40.47
CA THR A 552 15.99 16.90 40.74
C THR A 552 15.26 17.62 39.61
N PHE A 553 14.01 17.21 39.35
CA PHE A 553 13.09 17.98 38.52
C PHE A 553 12.80 19.38 39.11
N GLU A 554 12.94 19.55 40.44
CA GLU A 554 12.83 20.85 41.12
C GLU A 554 13.93 21.82 40.66
N GLN A 555 15.22 21.41 40.67
CA GLN A 555 16.36 22.21 40.19
C GLN A 555 16.18 22.68 38.74
N LEU A 556 15.67 21.83 37.85
CA LEU A 556 15.39 22.21 36.47
C LEU A 556 14.30 23.27 36.38
N MET A 557 13.22 23.14 37.17
CA MET A 557 12.08 24.04 37.14
C MET A 557 12.31 25.37 37.90
N SER A 558 13.24 25.40 38.86
CA SER A 558 13.61 26.61 39.62
C SER A 558 14.70 27.42 38.94
N ASN A 559 15.80 26.79 38.49
CA ASN A 559 16.90 27.44 37.79
C ASN A 559 17.60 26.50 36.81
N TRP A 560 16.99 26.27 35.64
CA TRP A 560 17.59 25.41 34.60
C TRP A 560 19.01 25.82 34.18
N ARG A 561 19.38 27.11 34.29
CA ARG A 561 20.70 27.62 33.89
C ARG A 561 21.82 27.13 34.82
N GLU A 562 21.54 27.14 36.12
CA GLU A 562 22.39 26.57 37.16
C GLU A 562 22.41 25.04 37.05
N CYS A 563 21.24 24.40 36.97
CA CYS A 563 21.14 22.95 36.77
C CYS A 563 21.91 22.43 35.53
N VAL A 564 21.85 23.13 34.39
CA VAL A 564 22.63 22.79 33.18
C VAL A 564 24.13 23.04 33.36
N THR A 565 24.52 23.97 34.22
CA THR A 565 25.92 24.22 34.61
C THR A 565 26.44 23.11 35.53
N ASP A 566 25.64 22.65 36.48
CA ASP A 566 25.98 21.53 37.37
C ASP A 566 26.11 20.22 36.58
N ILE A 567 25.15 19.92 35.69
CA ILE A 567 25.25 18.79 34.75
C ILE A 567 26.51 18.90 33.89
N LYS A 568 26.88 20.11 33.44
CA LYS A 568 28.12 20.34 32.70
C LYS A 568 29.35 19.96 33.52
N ALA A 569 29.40 20.38 34.79
CA ALA A 569 30.50 20.10 35.70
C ALA A 569 30.61 18.60 36.03
N HIS A 570 29.51 17.96 36.43
CA HIS A 570 29.47 16.54 36.80
C HIS A 570 29.79 15.58 35.64
N LEU A 571 29.37 15.91 34.41
CA LEU A 571 29.61 15.06 33.23
C LEU A 571 30.88 15.42 32.45
N GLY A 572 31.57 16.52 32.79
CA GLY A 572 32.71 17.04 32.01
C GLY A 572 32.36 17.48 30.58
N VAL A 573 31.07 17.63 30.26
CA VAL A 573 30.57 17.74 28.88
C VAL A 573 30.74 19.15 28.29
N THR A 574 31.14 19.22 27.02
CA THR A 574 30.98 20.44 26.21
C THR A 574 29.69 20.34 25.42
N TRP A 575 28.67 21.11 25.81
CA TRP A 575 27.41 21.19 25.08
C TRP A 575 27.66 21.69 23.64
N PRO A 576 27.17 21.00 22.59
CA PRO A 576 27.40 21.39 21.19
C PRO A 576 26.91 22.80 20.84
N GLN A 577 25.94 23.34 21.59
CA GLN A 577 25.54 24.74 21.52
C GLN A 577 25.59 25.38 22.91
N ILE A 578 26.44 26.40 23.05
CA ILE A 578 26.41 27.30 24.21
C ILE A 578 25.04 28.03 24.21
N PRO A 579 24.36 28.23 25.36
CA PRO A 579 23.07 28.91 25.45
C PRO A 579 23.10 30.38 24.96
N GLN A 580 22.97 30.59 23.65
CA GLN A 580 22.70 31.90 23.08
C GLN A 580 21.26 32.33 23.38
N ALA A 581 20.99 33.65 23.35
CA ALA A 581 19.70 34.24 23.65
C ALA A 581 18.46 33.53 23.05
N PRO A 582 18.41 33.14 21.75
CA PRO A 582 17.25 32.43 21.20
C PRO A 582 17.05 31.02 21.79
N ASN A 583 18.12 30.25 22.02
CA ASN A 583 18.00 28.92 22.63
C ASN A 583 17.60 29.02 24.10
N ALA A 584 18.14 29.99 24.82
CA ALA A 584 17.76 30.26 26.21
C ALA A 584 16.27 30.62 26.31
N ALA A 585 15.76 31.50 25.44
CA ALA A 585 14.34 31.84 25.36
C ALA A 585 13.46 30.64 24.96
N ALA A 586 13.94 29.75 24.09
CA ALA A 586 13.23 28.51 23.73
C ALA A 586 13.15 27.51 24.89
N ILE A 587 14.18 27.44 25.75
CA ILE A 587 14.16 26.64 26.99
C ILE A 587 13.22 27.28 28.03
N ASP A 588 13.32 28.60 28.24
CA ASP A 588 12.43 29.35 29.15
C ASP A 588 10.95 29.15 28.78
N ALA A 589 10.60 29.28 27.49
CA ALA A 589 9.24 29.06 27.00
C ALA A 589 8.78 27.60 27.17
N PHE A 590 9.61 26.62 26.80
CA PHE A 590 9.29 25.20 26.96
C PHE A 590 9.02 24.82 28.44
N LEU A 591 9.80 25.35 29.37
CA LEU A 591 9.62 25.07 30.79
C LEU A 591 8.40 25.80 31.36
N GLN A 592 8.06 27.00 30.87
CA GLN A 592 6.80 27.69 31.20
C GLN A 592 5.56 26.96 30.69
N ASP A 593 5.58 26.44 29.46
CA ASP A 593 4.50 25.61 28.90
C ASP A 593 4.39 24.25 29.62
N SER A 594 5.46 23.78 30.26
CA SER A 594 5.47 22.54 31.05
C SER A 594 4.76 22.69 32.40
N LEU A 595 3.43 22.71 32.35
CA LEU A 595 2.57 22.78 33.53
C LEU A 595 2.94 21.69 34.58
N ARG A 596 3.51 22.11 35.72
CA ARG A 596 3.74 21.24 36.89
C ARG A 596 2.40 20.92 37.56
N HIS A 597 1.62 20.04 36.93
CA HIS A 597 0.23 19.70 37.27
C HIS A 597 0.02 19.15 38.67
N ASN A 598 1.05 18.50 39.22
CA ASN A 598 1.12 18.08 40.62
C ASN A 598 2.28 18.85 41.25
N ARG A 599 2.07 19.45 42.43
CA ARG A 599 3.15 19.88 43.33
C ARG A 599 3.00 19.09 44.61
N ALA A 600 4.02 18.33 44.98
CA ALA A 600 4.15 17.75 46.32
C ALA A 600 5.47 18.24 46.93
N SER A 601 5.43 18.62 48.19
CA SER A 601 6.60 18.97 48.97
C SER A 601 7.26 17.73 49.57
N ASP A 602 8.52 17.87 49.95
CA ASP A 602 9.25 16.82 50.65
C ASP A 602 8.72 16.61 52.09
N HIS A 603 8.11 17.64 52.70
CA HIS A 603 7.45 17.52 54.00
C HIS A 603 6.23 16.59 53.91
N GLU A 604 5.37 16.75 52.89
CA GLU A 604 4.24 15.85 52.64
C GLU A 604 4.70 14.42 52.36
N LEU A 605 5.83 14.24 51.65
CA LEU A 605 6.42 12.92 51.40
C LEU A 605 6.92 12.24 52.67
N TYR A 606 7.59 12.95 53.57
CA TYR A 606 8.14 12.35 54.79
C TYR A 606 7.05 12.08 55.85
N ASP A 607 6.03 12.94 55.93
CA ASP A 607 4.92 12.79 56.89
C ASP A 607 3.91 11.70 56.50
N ASP A 608 3.67 11.46 55.21
CA ASP A 608 2.64 10.51 54.77
C ASP A 608 2.97 9.08 55.23
N GLN A 609 2.15 8.54 56.14
CA GLN A 609 2.30 7.20 56.71
C GLN A 609 1.98 6.09 55.70
N ASN A 610 1.37 6.42 54.56
CA ASN A 610 1.07 5.47 53.49
C ASN A 610 2.24 5.29 52.50
N VAL A 611 3.28 6.14 52.58
CA VAL A 611 4.51 6.00 51.78
C VAL A 611 5.50 5.09 52.52
N PRO A 612 5.94 3.97 51.93
CA PRO A 612 6.92 3.08 52.57
C PRO A 612 8.26 3.77 52.87
N ASP A 613 8.89 3.44 53.99
CA ASP A 613 10.16 4.04 54.40
C ASP A 613 11.29 3.82 53.38
N TRP A 614 11.26 2.72 52.61
CA TRP A 614 12.13 2.49 51.46
C TRP A 614 12.06 3.63 50.43
N VAL A 615 10.85 4.10 50.10
CA VAL A 615 10.62 5.20 49.16
C VAL A 615 11.18 6.51 49.72
N LYS A 616 10.92 6.78 51.00
CA LYS A 616 11.43 7.97 51.71
C LYS A 616 12.96 7.98 51.78
N ALA A 617 13.56 6.84 52.10
CA ALA A 617 15.01 6.66 52.18
C ALA A 617 15.67 6.82 50.80
N THR A 618 15.19 6.11 49.78
CA THR A 618 15.71 6.23 48.41
C THR A 618 15.58 7.65 47.86
N PHE A 619 14.45 8.34 48.08
CA PHE A 619 14.30 9.72 47.61
C PHE A 619 15.30 10.66 48.31
N ARG A 620 15.41 10.58 49.64
CA ARG A 620 16.36 11.38 50.43
C ARG A 620 17.81 11.18 49.95
N SER A 621 18.24 9.92 49.80
CA SER A 621 19.59 9.59 49.35
C SER A 621 19.85 10.03 47.91
N MET A 622 18.87 9.96 47.02
CA MET A 622 19.01 10.47 45.65
C MET A 622 19.07 12.01 45.58
N VAL A 623 18.34 12.73 46.45
CA VAL A 623 18.46 14.19 46.60
C VAL A 623 19.83 14.56 47.18
N GLU A 624 20.31 13.85 48.19
CA GLU A 624 21.66 14.03 48.75
C GLU A 624 22.74 13.85 47.66
N LEU A 625 22.65 12.79 46.84
CA LEU A 625 23.55 12.54 45.71
C LEU A 625 23.44 13.58 44.58
N SER A 626 22.38 14.38 44.50
CA SER A 626 22.28 15.50 43.54
C SER A 626 23.09 16.73 43.94
N HIS A 627 23.54 16.80 45.20
CA HIS A 627 24.42 17.83 45.73
C HIS A 627 25.81 17.30 46.12
N HIS A 628 25.89 16.02 46.53
CA HIS A 628 27.10 15.35 46.99
C HIS A 628 27.21 13.97 46.32
N PRO A 629 27.64 13.89 45.04
CA PRO A 629 27.61 12.64 44.24
C PRO A 629 28.39 11.46 44.83
N ASP A 630 29.37 11.74 45.70
CA ASP A 630 30.23 10.77 46.37
C ASP A 630 29.78 10.41 47.80
N SER A 631 28.54 10.75 48.21
CA SER A 631 28.08 10.44 49.58
C SER A 631 27.97 8.93 49.83
N ALA A 632 28.99 8.39 50.50
CA ALA A 632 29.01 7.01 50.97
C ALA A 632 27.83 6.65 51.89
N SER A 633 27.27 7.63 52.61
CA SER A 633 26.07 7.44 53.45
C SER A 633 24.84 7.17 52.58
N ALA A 634 24.61 8.02 51.58
CA ALA A 634 23.51 7.85 50.64
C ALA A 634 23.61 6.54 49.85
N LEU A 635 24.80 6.20 49.34
CA LEU A 635 25.04 4.95 48.61
C LEU A 635 24.78 3.71 49.47
N CYS A 636 25.22 3.72 50.73
CA CYS A 636 24.98 2.63 51.69
C CYS A 636 23.48 2.42 51.97
N VAL A 637 22.71 3.50 52.11
CA VAL A 637 21.24 3.44 52.26
C VAL A 637 20.57 2.87 51.02
N LEU A 638 20.99 3.27 49.81
CA LEU A 638 20.44 2.75 48.56
C LEU A 638 20.74 1.25 48.37
N ASP A 639 21.95 0.80 48.70
CA ASP A 639 22.32 -0.62 48.65
C ASP A 639 21.51 -1.45 49.66
N GLY A 640 21.27 -0.92 50.86
CA GLY A 640 20.40 -1.53 51.86
C GLY A 640 18.95 -1.68 51.37
N VAL A 641 18.36 -0.61 50.84
CA VAL A 641 16.98 -0.64 50.32
C VAL A 641 16.85 -1.59 49.12
N ARG A 642 17.83 -1.60 48.20
CA ARG A 642 17.84 -2.54 47.07
C ARG A 642 17.92 -3.99 47.55
N GLY A 643 18.82 -4.28 48.49
CA GLY A 643 18.95 -5.63 49.08
C GLY A 643 17.68 -6.14 49.76
N GLU A 644 16.91 -5.29 50.44
CA GLU A 644 15.61 -5.68 51.00
C GLU A 644 14.51 -5.83 49.93
N LEU A 645 14.49 -4.97 48.90
CA LEU A 645 13.56 -5.08 47.77
C LEU A 645 13.77 -6.36 46.95
N ASP A 646 15.03 -6.80 46.80
CA ASP A 646 15.39 -8.04 46.10
C ASP A 646 15.02 -9.28 46.94
N LYS A 647 15.18 -9.25 48.28
CA LYS A 647 14.64 -10.29 49.18
C LYS A 647 13.12 -10.37 49.12
N ALA A 648 12.43 -9.23 49.15
CA ALA A 648 10.97 -9.16 49.03
C ALA A 648 10.49 -9.70 47.66
N THR A 649 11.21 -9.39 46.59
CA THR A 649 10.98 -9.95 45.26
C THR A 649 10.97 -11.48 45.29
N GLN A 650 11.94 -12.11 45.95
CA GLN A 650 12.02 -13.57 46.09
C GLN A 650 10.93 -14.14 47.02
N ALA A 651 10.60 -13.46 48.11
CA ALA A 651 9.70 -13.97 49.14
C ALA A 651 8.20 -13.87 48.80
N ILE A 652 7.76 -12.80 48.11
CA ILE A 652 6.34 -12.54 47.81
C ILE A 652 6.01 -12.33 46.33
N GLY A 653 7.02 -12.15 45.46
CA GLY A 653 6.83 -11.93 44.02
C GLY A 653 5.95 -12.98 43.33
N PRO A 654 6.14 -14.30 43.56
CA PRO A 654 5.29 -15.34 42.99
C PRO A 654 3.84 -15.27 43.48
N THR A 655 3.63 -14.93 44.76
CA THR A 655 2.31 -14.92 45.40
C THR A 655 1.47 -13.72 44.98
N VAL A 656 2.09 -12.55 44.77
CA VAL A 656 1.41 -11.36 44.20
C VAL A 656 0.98 -11.62 42.76
N HIS A 657 1.75 -12.41 42.00
CA HIS A 657 1.44 -12.72 40.60
C HIS A 657 0.16 -13.56 40.44
N LEU A 658 -0.22 -14.39 41.42
CA LEU A 658 -1.43 -15.23 41.39
C LEU A 658 -2.75 -14.44 41.30
N GLY A 659 -2.73 -13.11 41.52
CA GLY A 659 -3.87 -12.21 41.28
C GLY A 659 -3.86 -11.52 39.91
N GLU A 660 -2.81 -11.67 39.11
CA GLU A 660 -2.60 -11.03 37.80
C GLU A 660 -2.34 -12.07 36.68
N ILE A 661 -2.91 -13.29 36.78
CA ILE A 661 -2.77 -14.35 35.77
C ILE A 661 -3.96 -14.39 34.81
N ASP A 662 -3.70 -13.99 33.57
CA ASP A 662 -4.06 -14.79 32.38
C ASP A 662 -2.91 -14.61 31.35
N GLU A 663 -2.71 -15.61 30.48
CA GLU A 663 -1.56 -15.77 29.56
C GLU A 663 -0.15 -15.96 30.19
N GLU A 664 0.29 -17.21 30.33
CA GLU A 664 1.73 -17.54 30.39
C GLU A 664 2.40 -17.24 29.03
N PRO A 665 3.59 -16.60 28.98
CA PRO A 665 4.29 -16.36 27.73
C PRO A 665 4.94 -17.65 27.19
N PRO A 666 4.76 -17.99 25.89
CA PRO A 666 5.32 -19.22 25.32
C PRO A 666 6.86 -19.15 25.23
N THR A 667 7.52 -20.22 25.64
CA THR A 667 8.98 -20.37 25.66
C THR A 667 9.60 -20.45 24.26
N PRO A 668 10.44 -19.48 23.83
CA PRO A 668 11.09 -19.54 22.52
C PRO A 668 12.35 -20.42 22.56
N SER A 669 12.41 -21.43 21.69
CA SER A 669 13.59 -22.29 21.51
C SER A 669 14.69 -21.59 20.69
N ILE A 670 15.90 -21.51 21.24
CA ILE A 670 17.06 -20.82 20.61
C ILE A 670 17.48 -21.53 19.30
N GLU A 671 17.49 -22.86 19.31
CA GLU A 671 17.94 -23.71 18.19
C GLU A 671 17.24 -23.38 16.87
N THR A 672 15.94 -23.06 16.93
CA THR A 672 15.11 -22.73 15.77
C THR A 672 15.56 -21.50 15.01
N ASP A 673 16.06 -20.45 15.67
CA ASP A 673 16.56 -19.25 14.98
C ASP A 673 18.06 -19.35 14.66
N GLN A 674 18.84 -20.10 15.45
CA GLN A 674 20.27 -20.34 15.16
C GLN A 674 20.43 -21.22 13.91
N THR A 675 19.69 -22.33 13.80
CA THR A 675 19.65 -23.17 12.58
C THR A 675 19.15 -22.39 11.37
N ARG A 676 18.24 -21.44 11.57
CA ARG A 676 17.70 -20.56 10.52
C ARG A 676 18.68 -19.45 10.08
N PHE A 677 19.71 -19.17 10.88
CA PHE A 677 20.85 -18.34 10.50
C PHE A 677 21.88 -19.16 9.71
N ASP A 678 22.28 -20.33 10.21
CA ASP A 678 23.25 -21.19 9.53
C ASP A 678 22.76 -21.67 8.15
N GLN A 679 21.46 -21.98 8.03
CA GLN A 679 20.82 -22.27 6.74
C GLN A 679 20.89 -21.08 5.76
N LYS A 680 20.92 -19.82 6.21
CA LYS A 680 21.16 -18.67 5.32
C LYS A 680 22.62 -18.61 4.89
N THR A 681 23.56 -18.80 5.82
CA THR A 681 25.01 -18.74 5.55
C THR A 681 25.44 -19.79 4.53
N SER A 682 25.02 -21.05 4.69
CA SER A 682 25.29 -22.10 3.70
C SER A 682 24.66 -21.79 2.33
N ARG A 683 23.45 -21.20 2.32
CA ARG A 683 22.74 -20.84 1.08
C ARG A 683 23.43 -19.72 0.29
N ILE A 684 24.15 -18.82 0.96
CA ILE A 684 24.96 -17.78 0.30
C ILE A 684 26.11 -18.44 -0.47
N LEU A 685 26.83 -19.39 0.14
CA LEU A 685 27.98 -20.05 -0.47
C LEU A 685 27.59 -20.93 -1.70
N GLU A 686 26.42 -21.58 -1.64
CA GLU A 686 25.83 -22.27 -2.80
C GLU A 686 25.51 -21.29 -3.96
N LEU A 687 24.98 -20.10 -3.65
CA LEU A 687 24.60 -19.10 -4.64
C LEU A 687 25.82 -18.49 -5.34
N GLU A 688 26.91 -18.19 -4.61
CA GLU A 688 28.16 -17.67 -5.20
C GLU A 688 28.75 -18.64 -6.22
N SER A 689 28.72 -19.95 -5.92
CA SER A 689 29.18 -21.01 -6.83
C SER A 689 28.32 -21.11 -8.10
N ALA A 690 27.00 -20.93 -7.97
CA ALA A 690 26.06 -20.95 -9.09
C ALA A 690 26.22 -19.73 -10.03
N VAL A 691 26.60 -18.57 -9.50
CA VAL A 691 26.87 -17.36 -10.31
C VAL A 691 28.04 -17.57 -11.26
N LEU A 692 29.17 -18.11 -10.75
CA LEU A 692 30.39 -18.28 -11.53
C LEU A 692 30.18 -19.19 -12.76
N LEU A 693 29.39 -20.26 -12.60
CA LEU A 693 29.03 -21.17 -13.69
C LEU A 693 28.16 -20.49 -14.76
N HIS A 694 27.15 -19.70 -14.36
CA HIS A 694 26.30 -18.98 -15.32
C HIS A 694 27.06 -17.88 -16.07
N GLN A 695 28.08 -17.24 -15.47
CA GLN A 695 28.90 -16.24 -16.18
C GLN A 695 29.64 -16.88 -17.37
N LEU A 696 30.32 -18.01 -17.15
CA LEU A 696 31.03 -18.75 -18.20
C LEU A 696 30.10 -19.18 -19.36
N GLU A 697 28.88 -19.60 -19.03
CA GLU A 697 27.84 -19.95 -20.02
C GLU A 697 27.42 -18.74 -20.87
N THR A 698 27.29 -17.55 -20.27
CA THR A 698 26.91 -16.33 -21.02
C THR A 698 27.97 -15.84 -22.00
N ASP A 699 29.27 -16.00 -21.72
CA ASP A 699 30.34 -15.58 -22.62
C ASP A 699 30.55 -16.52 -23.81
N ALA A 700 30.28 -17.81 -23.64
CA ALA A 700 30.20 -18.76 -24.75
C ALA A 700 29.08 -18.37 -25.74
N LEU A 701 27.87 -18.09 -25.22
CA LEU A 701 26.71 -17.69 -26.05
C LEU A 701 26.92 -16.36 -26.78
N ARG A 702 27.55 -15.36 -26.14
CA ARG A 702 27.93 -14.09 -26.80
C ARG A 702 28.81 -14.34 -28.03
N SER A 703 29.79 -15.23 -27.91
CA SER A 703 30.77 -15.53 -28.96
C SER A 703 30.11 -16.20 -30.19
N GLU A 704 29.14 -17.09 -29.97
CA GLU A 704 28.40 -17.74 -31.07
C GLU A 704 27.51 -16.74 -31.83
N ILE A 705 26.82 -15.84 -31.12
CA ILE A 705 25.91 -14.86 -31.73
C ILE A 705 26.66 -13.89 -32.64
N ILE A 706 27.82 -13.39 -32.24
CA ILE A 706 28.67 -12.51 -33.06
C ILE A 706 29.12 -13.20 -34.36
N ALA A 707 29.45 -14.49 -34.29
CA ALA A 707 29.79 -15.28 -35.48
C ALA A 707 28.58 -15.49 -36.40
N ALA A 708 27.38 -15.68 -35.84
CA ALA A 708 26.14 -15.86 -36.58
C ALA A 708 25.66 -14.56 -37.27
N GLU A 709 25.70 -13.42 -36.58
CA GLU A 709 25.37 -12.09 -37.13
C GLU A 709 26.24 -11.74 -38.35
N ARG A 710 27.55 -11.97 -38.23
CA ARG A 710 28.50 -11.78 -39.35
C ARG A 710 28.12 -12.61 -40.57
N ARG A 711 27.67 -13.86 -40.35
CA ARG A 711 27.26 -14.79 -41.42
C ARG A 711 25.95 -14.39 -42.10
N VAL A 712 25.02 -13.77 -41.39
CA VAL A 712 23.80 -13.18 -41.98
C VAL A 712 24.16 -12.01 -42.90
N SER A 713 25.02 -11.09 -42.45
CA SER A 713 25.48 -9.94 -43.24
C SER A 713 26.20 -10.36 -44.53
N GLU A 714 27.07 -11.39 -44.46
CA GLU A 714 27.69 -11.99 -45.64
C GLU A 714 26.64 -12.49 -46.65
N LEU A 715 25.62 -13.22 -46.18
CA LEU A 715 24.56 -13.80 -47.02
C LEU A 715 23.67 -12.72 -47.66
N ASP A 716 23.26 -11.67 -46.94
CA ASP A 716 22.50 -10.56 -47.52
C ASP A 716 23.28 -9.88 -48.64
N SER A 717 24.59 -9.66 -48.46
CA SER A 717 25.45 -9.11 -49.50
C SER A 717 25.43 -9.97 -50.78
N VAL A 718 25.38 -11.30 -50.64
CA VAL A 718 25.30 -12.24 -51.77
C VAL A 718 23.91 -12.21 -52.40
N VAL A 719 22.84 -12.18 -51.60
CA VAL A 719 21.45 -12.11 -52.10
C VAL A 719 21.23 -10.83 -52.91
N ILE A 720 21.67 -9.68 -52.41
CA ILE A 720 21.56 -8.38 -53.11
C ILE A 720 22.29 -8.43 -54.46
N ARG A 721 23.54 -8.91 -54.50
CA ARG A 721 24.30 -9.05 -55.76
C ARG A 721 23.62 -9.99 -56.77
N ASN A 722 22.99 -11.07 -56.30
CA ASN A 722 22.26 -11.99 -57.20
C ASN A 722 20.94 -11.39 -57.70
N ARG A 723 20.23 -10.57 -56.92
CA ARG A 723 19.00 -9.87 -57.37
C ARG A 723 19.29 -8.93 -58.54
N ALA A 724 20.33 -8.10 -58.41
CA ALA A 724 20.77 -7.22 -59.51
C ALA A 724 21.16 -8.00 -60.78
N HIS A 725 21.77 -9.19 -60.65
CA HIS A 725 22.06 -10.04 -61.81
C HIS A 725 20.80 -10.63 -62.46
N ILE A 726 19.77 -10.97 -61.67
CA ILE A 726 18.46 -11.41 -62.18
C ILE A 726 17.75 -10.30 -62.97
N GLU A 727 17.83 -9.06 -62.50
CA GLU A 727 17.26 -7.90 -63.19
C GLU A 727 17.99 -7.61 -64.52
N ASP A 728 19.32 -7.70 -64.54
CA ASP A 728 20.13 -7.61 -65.77
C ASP A 728 19.81 -8.73 -66.78
N LEU A 729 19.62 -9.98 -66.32
CA LEU A 729 19.20 -11.09 -67.16
C LEU A 729 17.78 -10.89 -67.72
N ARG A 730 16.83 -10.42 -66.91
CA ARG A 730 15.46 -10.10 -67.35
C ARG A 730 15.44 -9.01 -68.41
N ARG A 731 16.19 -7.92 -68.21
CA ARG A 731 16.36 -6.86 -69.22
C ARG A 731 16.85 -7.42 -70.56
N LYS A 732 17.89 -8.26 -70.54
CA LYS A 732 18.49 -8.84 -71.75
C LYS A 732 17.55 -9.78 -72.49
N ILE A 733 16.70 -10.52 -71.77
CA ILE A 733 15.61 -11.33 -72.35
C ILE A 733 14.64 -10.42 -73.12
N THR A 734 14.10 -9.38 -72.47
CA THR A 734 13.16 -8.43 -73.10
C THR A 734 13.78 -7.67 -74.29
N GLU A 735 15.06 -7.28 -74.21
CA GLU A 735 15.80 -6.67 -75.32
C GLU A 735 15.91 -7.61 -76.53
N LEU A 736 16.19 -8.91 -76.31
CA LEU A 736 16.28 -9.92 -77.36
C LEU A 736 14.92 -10.29 -77.97
N GLU A 737 13.85 -10.26 -77.17
CA GLU A 737 12.47 -10.48 -77.64
C GLU A 737 12.00 -9.35 -78.57
N ILE A 738 12.23 -8.08 -78.16
CA ILE A 738 11.91 -6.90 -78.98
C ILE A 738 12.77 -6.86 -80.24
N GLY A 739 14.03 -7.33 -80.18
CA GLY A 739 14.90 -7.49 -81.35
C GLY A 739 14.39 -8.57 -82.31
N GLY A 740 14.10 -9.78 -81.81
CA GLY A 740 13.64 -10.92 -82.60
C GLY A 740 12.29 -10.73 -83.28
N GLN A 741 11.44 -9.82 -82.80
CA GLN A 741 10.22 -9.40 -83.50
C GLN A 741 10.47 -8.54 -84.75
N LYS A 742 11.61 -7.84 -84.82
CA LYS A 742 11.96 -6.94 -85.94
C LYS A 742 12.67 -7.66 -87.09
N ASP A 743 13.44 -8.70 -86.81
CA ASP A 743 14.27 -9.39 -87.82
C ASP A 743 13.93 -10.89 -87.93
N ARG A 744 13.19 -11.24 -88.97
CA ARG A 744 12.68 -12.61 -89.18
C ARG A 744 13.76 -13.64 -89.50
N MET A 745 14.93 -13.25 -90.03
CA MET A 745 15.99 -14.20 -90.35
C MET A 745 16.80 -14.58 -89.11
N ALA A 746 17.05 -13.64 -88.20
CA ALA A 746 17.77 -13.90 -86.95
C ALA A 746 16.89 -14.60 -85.88
N ALA A 747 15.58 -14.66 -86.07
CA ALA A 747 14.60 -15.11 -85.07
C ALA A 747 14.84 -16.51 -84.48
N VAL A 748 15.48 -17.43 -85.20
CA VAL A 748 15.84 -18.78 -84.69
C VAL A 748 17.01 -18.69 -83.70
N GLU A 749 18.04 -17.90 -84.02
CA GLU A 749 19.22 -17.70 -83.18
C GLU A 749 18.86 -16.89 -81.92
N HIS A 750 18.03 -15.86 -82.05
CA HIS A 750 17.46 -15.14 -80.90
C HIS A 750 16.65 -16.05 -79.98
N ARG A 751 15.82 -16.96 -80.52
CA ARG A 751 15.02 -17.90 -79.71
C ARG A 751 15.91 -18.87 -78.92
N SER A 752 16.96 -19.40 -79.55
CA SER A 752 17.96 -20.25 -78.88
C SER A 752 18.71 -19.51 -77.75
N ARG A 753 19.13 -18.26 -78.01
CA ARG A 753 19.74 -17.40 -76.98
C ARG A 753 18.79 -17.09 -75.83
N ASN A 754 17.51 -16.80 -76.11
CA ASN A 754 16.52 -16.51 -75.06
C ASN A 754 16.31 -17.72 -74.16
N GLN A 755 16.09 -18.90 -74.74
CA GLN A 755 15.91 -20.16 -73.99
C GLN A 755 17.10 -20.50 -73.08
N HIS A 756 18.33 -20.17 -73.50
CA HIS A 756 19.52 -20.29 -72.66
C HIS A 756 19.55 -19.27 -71.51
N LEU A 757 19.12 -18.02 -71.74
CA LEU A 757 19.03 -16.99 -70.70
C LEU A 757 17.91 -17.27 -69.71
N GLU A 758 16.75 -17.79 -70.15
CA GLU A 758 15.64 -18.23 -69.30
C GLU A 758 16.06 -19.38 -68.37
N SER A 759 16.78 -20.37 -68.90
CA SER A 759 17.35 -21.48 -68.10
C SER A 759 18.32 -20.96 -67.03
N ARG A 760 19.20 -20.01 -67.38
CA ARG A 760 20.10 -19.35 -66.42
C ARG A 760 19.32 -18.52 -65.39
N LEU A 761 18.28 -17.81 -65.82
CA LEU A 761 17.43 -16.99 -64.96
C LEU A 761 16.69 -17.85 -63.92
N GLY A 762 16.07 -18.96 -64.31
CA GLY A 762 15.42 -19.91 -63.39
C GLY A 762 16.40 -20.57 -62.43
N THR A 763 17.61 -20.91 -62.90
CA THR A 763 18.70 -21.40 -62.05
C THR A 763 19.12 -20.36 -61.00
N SER A 764 19.24 -19.09 -61.40
CA SER A 764 19.56 -17.98 -60.49
C SER A 764 18.43 -17.67 -59.51
N GLN A 765 17.16 -17.72 -59.92
CA GLN A 765 16.00 -17.57 -59.04
C GLN A 765 15.98 -18.65 -57.96
N SER A 766 16.14 -19.92 -58.36
CA SER A 766 16.24 -21.07 -57.45
C SER A 766 17.40 -20.93 -56.45
N ARG A 767 18.53 -20.35 -56.89
CA ARG A 767 19.68 -20.04 -56.02
C ARG A 767 19.37 -18.93 -55.02
N ILE A 768 18.66 -17.86 -55.42
CA ILE A 768 18.23 -16.82 -54.49
C ILE A 768 17.26 -17.37 -53.46
N GLU A 769 16.27 -18.17 -53.85
CA GLU A 769 15.37 -18.78 -52.87
C GLU A 769 16.11 -19.62 -51.82
N ARG A 770 17.05 -20.48 -52.26
CA ARG A 770 17.86 -21.27 -51.33
C ARG A 770 18.69 -20.39 -50.38
N LEU A 771 19.33 -19.34 -50.90
CA LEU A 771 20.14 -18.41 -50.10
C LEU A 771 19.28 -17.54 -49.16
N SER A 772 18.10 -17.10 -49.59
CA SER A 772 17.15 -16.37 -48.75
C SER A 772 16.64 -17.27 -47.62
N ARG A 773 16.18 -18.50 -47.91
CA ARG A 773 15.78 -19.46 -46.86
C ARG A 773 16.92 -19.76 -45.87
N GLN A 774 18.17 -19.86 -46.33
CA GLN A 774 19.34 -20.03 -45.46
C GLN A 774 19.62 -18.79 -44.60
N ARG A 775 19.57 -17.59 -45.18
CA ARG A 775 19.66 -16.32 -44.43
C ARG A 775 18.55 -16.23 -43.39
N ASP A 776 17.31 -16.49 -43.77
CA ASP A 776 16.14 -16.32 -42.93
C ASP A 776 16.13 -17.32 -41.76
N ALA A 777 16.56 -18.56 -41.99
CA ALA A 777 16.81 -19.52 -40.91
C ALA A 777 17.96 -19.08 -39.97
N MET A 778 19.02 -18.48 -40.51
CA MET A 778 20.15 -17.99 -39.70
C MET A 778 19.81 -16.72 -38.93
N ALA A 779 19.05 -15.79 -39.53
CA ALA A 779 18.52 -14.59 -38.89
C ALA A 779 17.46 -14.94 -37.84
N PHE A 780 16.64 -15.97 -38.08
CA PHE A 780 15.77 -16.56 -37.06
C PHE A 780 16.60 -17.15 -35.90
N ARG A 781 17.69 -17.89 -36.18
CA ARG A 781 18.56 -18.44 -35.13
C ARG A 781 19.28 -17.33 -34.34
N VAL A 782 19.72 -16.25 -34.99
CA VAL A 782 20.23 -15.04 -34.32
C VAL A 782 19.14 -14.43 -33.44
N ASN A 783 17.96 -14.11 -33.97
CA ASN A 783 16.84 -13.55 -33.20
C ASN A 783 16.42 -14.46 -32.04
N ALA A 784 16.41 -15.78 -32.22
CA ALA A 784 16.13 -16.76 -31.18
C ALA A 784 17.18 -16.67 -30.05
N LEU A 785 18.47 -16.76 -30.39
CA LEU A 785 19.56 -16.63 -29.43
C LEU A 785 19.59 -15.26 -28.73
N GLN A 786 19.29 -14.18 -29.45
CA GLN A 786 19.12 -12.83 -28.93
C GLN A 786 17.86 -12.65 -28.05
N SER A 787 16.83 -13.47 -28.25
CA SER A 787 15.59 -13.48 -27.45
C SER A 787 15.70 -14.33 -26.18
N THR A 788 16.67 -15.25 -26.12
CA THR A 788 17.07 -15.92 -24.87
C THR A 788 17.50 -14.87 -23.86
N ALA A 789 17.04 -15.01 -22.60
CA ALA A 789 17.18 -13.97 -21.59
C ALA A 789 18.64 -13.49 -21.36
N SER A 790 19.61 -14.39 -21.54
CA SER A 790 21.05 -14.14 -21.38
C SER A 790 21.62 -13.05 -22.30
N TRP A 791 21.15 -12.91 -23.55
CA TRP A 791 21.75 -11.94 -24.48
C TRP A 791 21.31 -10.50 -24.24
N GLN A 792 20.01 -10.26 -24.03
CA GLN A 792 19.50 -8.91 -23.72
C GLN A 792 20.09 -8.38 -22.41
N ILE A 793 20.25 -9.25 -21.40
CA ILE A 793 20.97 -8.94 -20.16
C ILE A 793 22.42 -8.51 -20.45
N GLY A 794 23.13 -9.24 -21.33
CA GLY A 794 24.53 -8.96 -21.66
C GLY A 794 24.81 -7.52 -22.10
N ARG A 795 23.89 -6.90 -22.84
CA ARG A 795 24.06 -5.52 -23.35
C ARG A 795 23.98 -4.44 -22.25
N TYR A 796 23.22 -4.70 -21.19
CA TYR A 796 23.15 -3.80 -20.02
C TYR A 796 24.21 -4.14 -18.97
N VAL A 797 24.58 -5.42 -18.85
CA VAL A 797 25.65 -5.89 -17.96
C VAL A 797 26.99 -5.25 -18.34
N VAL A 798 27.42 -5.30 -19.60
CA VAL A 798 28.70 -4.68 -20.03
C VAL A 798 28.69 -3.15 -19.85
N ALA A 799 27.55 -2.50 -20.07
CA ALA A 799 27.40 -1.06 -19.85
C ALA A 799 27.43 -0.68 -18.35
N ALA A 800 26.97 -1.56 -17.46
CA ALA A 800 27.04 -1.39 -16.01
C ALA A 800 28.42 -1.77 -15.45
N GLU A 801 29.10 -2.76 -16.03
CA GLU A 801 30.42 -3.26 -15.62
C GLU A 801 31.51 -2.17 -15.79
N GLN A 802 31.46 -1.41 -16.88
CA GLN A 802 32.32 -0.23 -17.10
C GLN A 802 31.97 0.99 -16.21
N ARG A 803 30.92 0.92 -15.39
CA ARG A 803 30.37 2.08 -14.64
C ARG A 803 30.31 1.87 -13.12
N PHE A 804 29.91 0.68 -12.66
CA PHE A 804 29.61 0.38 -11.26
C PHE A 804 29.92 -1.10 -10.87
N PRO A 805 31.21 -1.54 -10.90
CA PRO A 805 31.59 -2.95 -10.74
C PRO A 805 31.22 -3.59 -9.39
N ARG A 806 30.87 -2.81 -8.35
CA ARG A 806 30.41 -3.33 -7.05
C ARG A 806 28.94 -3.75 -7.06
N ILE A 807 28.07 -3.09 -7.84
CA ILE A 807 26.61 -3.35 -7.84
C ILE A 807 26.29 -4.67 -8.54
N LEU A 808 26.98 -4.98 -9.63
CA LEU A 808 26.71 -6.15 -10.47
C LEU A 808 26.88 -7.48 -9.71
N ARG A 809 27.83 -7.57 -8.77
CA ARG A 809 28.03 -8.78 -7.93
C ARG A 809 26.81 -9.07 -7.06
N SER A 810 26.20 -8.04 -6.48
CA SER A 810 24.97 -8.16 -5.68
C SER A 810 23.72 -8.50 -6.52
N VAL A 811 23.71 -8.14 -7.81
CA VAL A 811 22.61 -8.42 -8.73
C VAL A 811 22.63 -9.87 -9.24
N LEU A 812 23.82 -10.46 -9.44
CA LEU A 812 23.95 -11.82 -9.97
C LEU A 812 23.67 -12.92 -8.93
N ALA A 813 23.95 -12.68 -7.63
CA ALA A 813 23.68 -13.62 -6.53
C ALA A 813 22.18 -13.89 -6.25
N ALA A 814 21.29 -13.33 -7.07
CA ALA A 814 19.86 -13.37 -6.86
C ALA A 814 19.19 -14.58 -7.54
N PRO A 815 18.25 -15.30 -6.90
CA PRO A 815 17.69 -16.52 -7.47
C PRO A 815 16.91 -16.26 -8.78
N LYS A 816 16.57 -17.32 -9.53
CA LYS A 816 15.92 -17.23 -10.87
C LYS A 816 14.69 -16.30 -10.93
N TRP A 817 13.98 -16.07 -9.83
CA TRP A 817 12.85 -15.13 -9.75
C TRP A 817 13.24 -13.63 -9.75
N VAL A 818 14.51 -13.27 -9.51
CA VAL A 818 15.01 -11.88 -9.63
C VAL A 818 15.50 -11.58 -11.05
N ILE A 819 16.06 -12.58 -11.74
CA ILE A 819 16.25 -12.52 -13.21
C ILE A 819 14.88 -12.34 -13.91
N TRP A 820 13.79 -12.90 -13.34
CA TRP A 820 12.41 -12.61 -13.75
C TRP A 820 11.90 -11.19 -13.44
N ILE A 821 12.44 -10.50 -12.43
CA ILE A 821 12.06 -9.13 -12.06
C ILE A 821 12.75 -8.13 -12.99
N LEU A 822 14.06 -8.29 -13.20
CA LEU A 822 14.88 -7.41 -14.05
C LEU A 822 14.54 -7.49 -15.55
N THR A 823 13.71 -8.46 -15.97
CA THR A 823 13.30 -8.66 -17.36
C THR A 823 11.95 -8.02 -17.75
N LEU A 824 11.39 -7.14 -16.92
CA LEU A 824 10.26 -6.24 -17.24
C LEU A 824 9.04 -6.90 -17.95
N ARG A 825 8.66 -8.12 -17.53
CA ARG A 825 7.46 -8.83 -18.03
C ARG A 825 6.54 -9.32 -16.90
N ALA A 826 6.46 -8.57 -15.79
CA ALA A 826 5.58 -8.89 -14.68
C ALA A 826 4.10 -8.73 -15.06
N SER A 827 3.74 -7.61 -15.70
CA SER A 827 2.40 -7.33 -16.24
C SER A 827 1.94 -8.43 -17.21
N ASP A 828 2.74 -8.74 -18.23
CA ASP A 828 2.41 -9.75 -19.24
C ASP A 828 2.27 -11.15 -18.64
N ARG A 829 3.11 -11.51 -17.67
CA ARG A 829 3.03 -12.82 -16.99
C ARG A 829 1.86 -12.91 -15.99
N LEU A 830 1.48 -11.80 -15.34
CA LEU A 830 0.29 -11.74 -14.48
C LEU A 830 -0.98 -11.78 -15.32
N ARG A 831 -1.04 -10.99 -16.40
CA ARG A 831 -2.09 -11.06 -17.43
C ARG A 831 -2.23 -12.48 -17.97
N LEU A 832 -1.13 -13.09 -18.43
CA LEU A 832 -1.13 -14.46 -18.95
C LEU A 832 -1.59 -15.48 -17.91
N ARG A 833 -1.16 -15.37 -16.64
CA ARG A 833 -1.62 -16.26 -15.55
C ARG A 833 -3.13 -16.09 -15.27
N TYR A 834 -3.64 -14.87 -15.33
CA TYR A 834 -5.06 -14.55 -15.15
C TYR A 834 -5.91 -15.05 -16.34
N GLU A 835 -5.47 -14.77 -17.58
CA GLU A 835 -6.08 -15.27 -18.82
C GLU A 835 -6.10 -16.80 -18.83
N VAL A 836 -4.97 -17.48 -18.57
CA VAL A 836 -4.89 -18.95 -18.45
C VAL A 836 -5.80 -19.52 -17.36
N ARG A 837 -5.90 -18.86 -16.20
CA ARG A 837 -6.77 -19.31 -15.10
C ARG A 837 -8.25 -19.17 -15.47
N ARG A 838 -8.65 -18.07 -16.12
CA ARG A 838 -10.01 -17.87 -16.66
C ARG A 838 -10.31 -18.81 -17.84
N LEU A 839 -9.33 -19.07 -18.70
CA LEU A 839 -9.43 -19.95 -19.85
C LEU A 839 -9.79 -21.37 -19.40
N ARG A 840 -9.05 -21.92 -18.42
CA ARG A 840 -9.38 -23.22 -17.80
C ARG A 840 -10.71 -23.19 -17.03
N ALA A 841 -11.02 -22.11 -16.31
CA ALA A 841 -12.28 -21.97 -15.58
C ALA A 841 -13.52 -21.81 -16.48
N SER A 842 -13.36 -21.57 -17.78
CA SER A 842 -14.49 -21.42 -18.72
C SER A 842 -15.18 -22.73 -19.09
N GLY A 843 -14.50 -23.87 -18.92
CA GLY A 843 -14.92 -25.17 -19.46
C GLY A 843 -14.88 -25.27 -21.00
N LEU A 844 -14.41 -24.23 -21.71
CA LEU A 844 -14.38 -24.17 -23.17
C LEU A 844 -12.99 -24.40 -23.79
N PHE A 845 -11.94 -24.58 -22.98
CA PHE A 845 -10.60 -24.89 -23.46
C PHE A 845 -10.24 -26.34 -23.12
N ASP A 846 -10.30 -27.21 -24.12
CA ASP A 846 -9.96 -28.62 -23.96
C ASP A 846 -8.45 -28.79 -24.13
N GLU A 847 -7.73 -28.80 -23.01
CA GLU A 847 -6.28 -28.90 -22.99
C GLU A 847 -5.76 -30.26 -23.51
N ALA A 848 -6.58 -31.33 -23.50
CA ALA A 848 -6.20 -32.62 -24.06
C ALA A 848 -6.39 -32.64 -25.59
N TRP A 849 -7.56 -32.21 -26.08
CA TRP A 849 -7.84 -32.12 -27.51
C TRP A 849 -6.92 -31.10 -28.21
N TYR A 850 -6.63 -29.97 -27.55
CA TYR A 850 -5.74 -28.94 -28.08
C TYR A 850 -4.30 -29.47 -28.29
N VAL A 851 -3.77 -30.23 -27.33
CA VAL A 851 -2.44 -30.86 -27.45
C VAL A 851 -2.43 -31.97 -28.50
N CYS A 852 -3.51 -32.76 -28.59
CA CYS A 852 -3.65 -33.82 -29.60
C CYS A 852 -3.77 -33.25 -31.03
N SER A 853 -4.46 -32.11 -31.19
CA SER A 853 -4.68 -31.46 -32.49
C SER A 853 -3.46 -30.69 -33.01
N TYR A 854 -2.55 -30.29 -32.13
CA TYR A 854 -1.36 -29.48 -32.45
C TYR A 854 -0.08 -30.05 -31.79
N PRO A 855 0.37 -31.27 -32.14
CA PRO A 855 1.46 -31.96 -31.42
C PRO A 855 2.80 -31.22 -31.46
N GLU A 856 3.04 -30.39 -32.48
CA GLU A 856 4.24 -29.56 -32.62
C GLU A 856 4.45 -28.58 -31.46
N ILE A 857 3.40 -28.28 -30.69
CA ILE A 857 3.48 -27.43 -29.49
C ILE A 857 4.26 -28.13 -28.37
N LEU A 858 4.19 -29.46 -28.25
CA LEU A 858 4.95 -30.21 -27.24
C LEU A 858 6.46 -30.02 -27.41
N SER A 859 6.92 -29.96 -28.67
CA SER A 859 8.32 -29.68 -29.03
C SER A 859 8.82 -28.30 -28.60
N SER A 860 7.92 -27.36 -28.27
CA SER A 860 8.25 -25.98 -27.88
C SER A 860 8.43 -25.77 -26.37
N GLY A 861 8.05 -26.74 -25.53
CA GLY A 861 8.09 -26.62 -24.07
C GLY A 861 7.07 -25.64 -23.47
N HIS A 862 6.04 -25.23 -24.22
CA HIS A 862 4.97 -24.36 -23.73
C HIS A 862 3.77 -25.15 -23.19
N HIS A 863 3.20 -24.71 -22.06
CA HIS A 863 1.90 -25.22 -21.58
C HIS A 863 0.78 -24.76 -22.54
N ALA A 864 -0.13 -25.66 -22.90
CA ALA A 864 -1.12 -25.44 -23.96
C ALA A 864 -2.01 -24.20 -23.74
N ALA A 865 -2.56 -24.02 -22.54
CA ALA A 865 -3.35 -22.83 -22.19
C ALA A 865 -2.55 -21.52 -22.32
N ALA A 866 -1.24 -21.53 -22.02
CA ALA A 866 -0.38 -20.36 -22.17
C ALA A 866 0.00 -20.12 -23.65
N HIS A 867 0.19 -21.19 -24.43
CA HIS A 867 0.36 -21.10 -25.87
C HIS A 867 -0.89 -20.50 -26.54
N TRP A 868 -2.10 -20.89 -26.13
CA TRP A 868 -3.35 -20.30 -26.63
C TRP A 868 -3.38 -18.78 -26.49
N SER A 869 -3.22 -18.26 -25.27
CA SER A 869 -3.36 -16.82 -24.97
C SER A 869 -2.26 -15.96 -25.63
N LEU A 870 -1.06 -16.53 -25.84
CA LEU A 870 0.04 -15.85 -26.51
C LEU A 870 -0.05 -15.92 -28.05
N LEU A 871 -0.33 -17.10 -28.61
CA LEU A 871 -0.13 -17.39 -30.04
C LEU A 871 -1.32 -18.10 -30.69
N GLY A 872 -1.93 -19.08 -30.01
CA GLY A 872 -2.87 -20.02 -30.60
C GLY A 872 -4.06 -19.36 -31.29
N TRP A 873 -4.77 -18.46 -30.60
CA TRP A 873 -5.93 -17.80 -31.20
C TRP A 873 -5.55 -16.80 -32.30
N ARG A 874 -4.37 -16.16 -32.20
CA ARG A 874 -3.84 -15.22 -33.21
C ARG A 874 -3.47 -15.93 -34.52
N ASN A 875 -3.00 -17.18 -34.43
CA ASN A 875 -2.79 -18.06 -35.59
C ASN A 875 -4.11 -18.67 -36.11
N GLY A 876 -5.22 -18.48 -35.39
CA GLY A 876 -6.53 -19.04 -35.70
C GLY A 876 -6.68 -20.53 -35.38
N LEU A 877 -5.85 -21.06 -34.47
CA LEU A 877 -6.04 -22.41 -33.92
C LEU A 877 -7.34 -22.48 -33.11
N GLN A 878 -7.90 -23.67 -32.93
CA GLN A 878 -9.17 -23.89 -32.24
C GLN A 878 -8.93 -24.35 -30.79
N PRO A 879 -9.75 -23.96 -29.80
CA PRO A 879 -9.59 -24.37 -28.39
C PRO A 879 -10.38 -25.63 -28.01
N ASN A 880 -11.39 -25.99 -28.81
CA ASN A 880 -12.21 -27.20 -28.73
C ASN A 880 -12.90 -27.41 -30.11
N PRO A 881 -13.49 -28.59 -30.40
CA PRO A 881 -14.13 -28.89 -31.69
C PRO A 881 -15.31 -27.99 -32.09
N LEU A 882 -15.97 -27.35 -31.12
CA LEU A 882 -17.17 -26.53 -31.27
C LEU A 882 -16.90 -25.02 -31.17
N PHE A 883 -15.65 -24.58 -31.34
CA PHE A 883 -15.29 -23.16 -31.39
C PHE A 883 -14.35 -22.86 -32.56
N LYS A 884 -14.90 -22.33 -33.67
CA LYS A 884 -14.12 -22.01 -34.88
C LYS A 884 -13.56 -20.59 -34.79
N THR A 885 -12.38 -20.45 -34.18
CA THR A 885 -11.68 -19.18 -33.89
C THR A 885 -11.65 -18.18 -35.06
N ARG A 886 -11.31 -18.62 -36.29
CA ARG A 886 -11.27 -17.73 -37.47
C ARG A 886 -12.67 -17.24 -37.85
N TRP A 887 -13.63 -18.16 -38.02
CA TRP A 887 -15.02 -17.84 -38.31
C TRP A 887 -15.65 -16.90 -37.28
N TYR A 888 -15.36 -17.13 -35.99
CA TYR A 888 -15.82 -16.26 -34.92
C TYR A 888 -15.24 -14.84 -35.05
N LEU A 889 -13.95 -14.67 -35.37
CA LEU A 889 -13.33 -13.35 -35.58
C LEU A 889 -13.76 -12.68 -36.90
N GLU A 890 -14.07 -13.47 -37.94
CA GLU A 890 -14.55 -12.99 -39.24
C GLU A 890 -15.97 -12.42 -39.16
N ASN A 891 -16.84 -13.08 -38.38
CA ASN A 891 -18.19 -12.61 -38.07
C ASN A 891 -18.20 -11.49 -37.00
N ASN A 892 -17.29 -11.56 -36.02
CA ASN A 892 -17.20 -10.61 -34.90
C ASN A 892 -15.95 -9.72 -35.03
N ARG A 893 -15.95 -8.90 -36.09
CA ARG A 893 -14.82 -8.03 -36.46
C ARG A 893 -14.46 -7.00 -35.40
N ASP A 894 -15.40 -6.63 -34.53
CA ASP A 894 -15.20 -5.80 -33.35
C ASP A 894 -14.22 -6.45 -32.35
N VAL A 895 -14.38 -7.75 -32.08
CA VAL A 895 -13.50 -8.54 -31.21
C VAL A 895 -12.09 -8.63 -31.80
N GLY A 896 -12.01 -8.89 -33.11
CA GLY A 896 -10.74 -8.97 -33.85
C GLY A 896 -9.99 -7.64 -33.90
N ALA A 897 -10.68 -6.53 -34.22
CA ALA A 897 -10.09 -5.19 -34.28
C ALA A 897 -9.63 -4.70 -32.90
N ALA A 898 -10.32 -5.08 -31.83
CA ALA A 898 -9.92 -4.79 -30.45
C ALA A 898 -8.79 -5.69 -29.91
N GLY A 899 -8.39 -6.75 -30.64
CA GLY A 899 -7.33 -7.66 -30.23
C GLY A 899 -7.67 -8.50 -28.99
N ILE A 900 -8.96 -8.74 -28.74
CA ILE A 900 -9.48 -9.48 -27.59
C ILE A 900 -9.42 -10.99 -27.85
N ASP A 901 -9.10 -11.78 -26.83
CA ASP A 901 -9.16 -13.26 -26.91
C ASP A 901 -10.61 -13.70 -27.24
N PRO A 902 -10.83 -14.38 -28.39
CA PRO A 902 -12.19 -14.67 -28.87
C PRO A 902 -12.95 -15.65 -27.98
N LEU A 903 -12.26 -16.60 -27.34
CA LEU A 903 -12.89 -17.59 -26.47
C LEU A 903 -13.29 -16.97 -25.13
N LEU A 904 -12.43 -16.13 -24.56
CA LEU A 904 -12.77 -15.37 -23.35
C LEU A 904 -13.86 -14.33 -23.61
N HIS A 905 -13.88 -13.69 -24.79
CA HIS A 905 -14.98 -12.82 -25.22
C HIS A 905 -16.30 -13.58 -25.28
N TYR A 906 -16.31 -14.71 -26.01
CA TYR A 906 -17.49 -15.57 -26.14
C TYR A 906 -18.00 -16.05 -24.78
N PHE A 907 -17.08 -16.51 -23.92
CA PHE A 907 -17.40 -17.03 -22.59
C PHE A 907 -18.15 -16.00 -21.73
N THR A 908 -17.66 -14.76 -21.66
CA THR A 908 -18.20 -13.73 -20.75
C THR A 908 -19.24 -12.79 -21.33
N GLN A 909 -19.31 -12.65 -22.65
CA GLN A 909 -20.15 -11.63 -23.33
C GLN A 909 -20.84 -12.24 -24.56
N GLY A 910 -20.07 -12.71 -25.53
CA GLY A 910 -20.58 -13.03 -26.86
C GLY A 910 -21.74 -14.04 -26.89
N ALA A 911 -21.71 -15.09 -26.06
CA ALA A 911 -22.79 -16.08 -26.03
C ALA A 911 -24.13 -15.51 -25.52
N PHE A 912 -24.08 -14.55 -24.58
CA PHE A 912 -25.27 -13.87 -24.04
C PHE A 912 -25.72 -12.71 -24.92
N GLU A 913 -24.85 -12.22 -25.80
CA GLU A 913 -25.19 -11.34 -26.93
C GLU A 913 -25.79 -12.12 -28.13
N GLY A 914 -25.97 -13.44 -28.01
CA GLY A 914 -26.51 -14.29 -29.08
C GLY A 914 -25.54 -14.53 -30.25
N ARG A 915 -24.24 -14.26 -30.07
CA ARG A 915 -23.20 -14.58 -31.07
C ARG A 915 -22.91 -16.09 -31.01
N ASP A 916 -22.82 -16.72 -32.16
CA ASP A 916 -22.54 -18.16 -32.25
C ASP A 916 -21.03 -18.47 -32.26
N PRO A 917 -20.56 -19.58 -31.64
CA PRO A 917 -19.16 -19.98 -31.62
C PRO A 917 -18.72 -20.83 -32.83
N HIS A 918 -19.69 -21.46 -33.52
CA HIS A 918 -19.48 -22.40 -34.61
C HIS A 918 -20.76 -22.53 -35.45
N PRO A 919 -20.70 -22.72 -36.78
CA PRO A 919 -21.88 -22.89 -37.64
C PRO A 919 -22.89 -23.98 -37.22
N CYS A 920 -22.47 -24.93 -36.38
CA CYS A 920 -23.29 -26.06 -35.92
C CYS A 920 -23.71 -25.95 -34.45
N PHE A 921 -23.55 -24.79 -33.80
CA PHE A 921 -24.05 -24.52 -32.45
C PHE A 921 -24.62 -23.10 -32.38
N SER A 922 -25.90 -22.95 -32.04
CA SER A 922 -26.55 -21.63 -31.98
C SER A 922 -26.82 -21.20 -30.54
N SER A 923 -26.15 -20.14 -30.09
CA SER A 923 -26.19 -19.63 -28.71
C SER A 923 -27.59 -19.15 -28.32
N SER A 924 -28.23 -18.37 -29.20
CA SER A 924 -29.59 -17.83 -29.00
C SER A 924 -30.62 -18.96 -28.95
N TRP A 925 -30.67 -19.80 -29.99
CA TRP A 925 -31.64 -20.89 -30.06
C TRP A 925 -31.46 -21.90 -28.92
N TYR A 926 -30.21 -22.21 -28.53
CA TYR A 926 -29.97 -23.11 -27.40
C TYR A 926 -30.52 -22.53 -26.08
N LEU A 927 -30.40 -21.22 -25.83
CA LEU A 927 -30.97 -20.57 -24.66
C LEU A 927 -32.51 -20.43 -24.73
N GLU A 928 -33.08 -20.25 -25.93
CA GLU A 928 -34.53 -20.22 -26.14
C GLU A 928 -35.20 -21.57 -25.84
N GLN A 929 -34.59 -22.69 -26.28
CA GLN A 929 -35.12 -24.03 -25.99
C GLN A 929 -34.85 -24.46 -24.53
N ASN A 930 -33.76 -23.96 -23.92
CA ASN A 930 -33.29 -24.38 -22.60
C ASN A 930 -33.39 -23.23 -21.58
N LEU A 931 -34.64 -22.88 -21.23
CA LEU A 931 -34.95 -21.76 -20.33
C LEU A 931 -34.36 -21.89 -18.92
N ASP A 932 -34.00 -23.09 -18.49
CA ASP A 932 -33.27 -23.37 -17.25
C ASP A 932 -31.79 -22.97 -17.34
N VAL A 933 -31.14 -23.22 -18.48
CA VAL A 933 -29.79 -22.72 -18.79
C VAL A 933 -29.80 -21.19 -18.87
N ALA A 934 -30.82 -20.61 -19.54
CA ALA A 934 -30.99 -19.15 -19.61
C ALA A 934 -31.23 -18.51 -18.23
N ARG A 935 -31.99 -19.15 -17.33
CA ARG A 935 -32.25 -18.66 -15.96
C ARG A 935 -31.07 -18.83 -15.01
N SER A 936 -30.24 -19.86 -15.19
CA SER A 936 -29.04 -20.08 -14.38
C SER A 936 -27.85 -19.18 -14.79
N GLY A 937 -27.90 -18.58 -15.99
CA GLY A 937 -26.84 -17.71 -16.49
C GLY A 937 -25.56 -18.45 -16.87
N ILE A 938 -25.65 -19.77 -17.08
CA ILE A 938 -24.53 -20.59 -17.55
C ILE A 938 -24.33 -20.35 -19.05
N ASN A 939 -23.08 -20.27 -19.50
CA ASN A 939 -22.77 -20.11 -20.92
C ASN A 939 -23.30 -21.32 -21.72
N PRO A 940 -24.06 -21.12 -22.82
CA PRO A 940 -24.77 -22.20 -23.50
C PRO A 940 -23.83 -23.29 -24.07
N LEU A 941 -22.64 -22.92 -24.56
CA LEU A 941 -21.67 -23.93 -25.04
C LEU A 941 -21.00 -24.66 -23.88
N THR A 942 -20.70 -23.96 -22.78
CA THR A 942 -20.16 -24.61 -21.56
C THR A 942 -21.17 -25.63 -21.01
N HIS A 943 -22.46 -25.29 -21.00
CA HIS A 943 -23.53 -26.23 -20.65
C HIS A 943 -23.59 -27.41 -21.63
N PHE A 944 -23.64 -27.15 -22.94
CA PHE A 944 -23.74 -28.21 -23.95
C PHE A 944 -22.58 -29.20 -23.91
N LEU A 945 -21.35 -28.71 -23.75
CA LEU A 945 -20.14 -29.54 -23.68
C LEU A 945 -20.04 -30.38 -22.40
N SER A 946 -20.55 -29.89 -21.27
CA SER A 946 -20.41 -30.55 -19.96
C SER A 946 -21.59 -31.46 -19.58
N THR A 947 -22.82 -31.06 -19.90
CA THR A 947 -24.06 -31.77 -19.50
C THR A 947 -25.05 -31.90 -20.65
N GLY A 948 -25.30 -30.81 -21.40
CA GLY A 948 -26.43 -30.70 -22.31
C GLY A 948 -26.47 -31.75 -23.44
N ALA A 949 -25.30 -32.16 -23.95
CA ALA A 949 -25.23 -33.23 -24.95
C ALA A 949 -25.59 -34.62 -24.38
N ASN A 950 -25.23 -34.90 -23.13
CA ASN A 950 -25.60 -36.13 -22.41
C ASN A 950 -27.09 -36.13 -22.03
N GLU A 951 -27.63 -34.96 -21.72
CA GLU A 951 -29.07 -34.72 -21.54
C GLU A 951 -29.86 -34.72 -22.87
N ARG A 952 -29.20 -34.99 -24.00
CA ARG A 952 -29.77 -35.05 -25.36
C ARG A 952 -30.47 -33.76 -25.83
N ARG A 953 -30.07 -32.61 -25.28
CA ARG A 953 -30.53 -31.29 -25.72
C ARG A 953 -29.86 -30.94 -27.05
N ASP A 954 -30.64 -30.74 -28.10
CA ASP A 954 -30.11 -30.40 -29.43
C ASP A 954 -29.26 -29.10 -29.41
N PRO A 955 -28.17 -29.02 -30.19
CA PRO A 955 -27.29 -27.85 -30.25
C PRO A 955 -27.77 -26.74 -31.20
N ASN A 956 -28.65 -27.08 -32.14
CA ASN A 956 -29.18 -26.20 -33.18
C ASN A 956 -30.47 -26.83 -33.78
N PRO A 957 -31.24 -26.11 -34.63
CA PRO A 957 -32.48 -26.65 -35.20
C PRO A 957 -32.33 -27.91 -36.07
N SER A 958 -31.23 -28.05 -36.81
CA SER A 958 -31.03 -29.09 -37.84
C SER A 958 -30.28 -30.33 -37.39
N PHE A 959 -29.56 -30.31 -36.26
CA PHE A 959 -28.89 -31.49 -35.69
C PHE A 959 -29.71 -32.08 -34.54
N LYS A 960 -30.16 -33.33 -34.69
CA LYS A 960 -31.01 -34.03 -33.71
C LYS A 960 -30.25 -35.14 -33.01
N ILE A 961 -29.91 -34.93 -31.72
CA ILE A 961 -29.10 -35.89 -30.96
C ILE A 961 -29.80 -37.25 -30.86
N SER A 962 -31.09 -37.27 -30.59
CA SER A 962 -31.86 -38.52 -30.48
C SER A 962 -31.96 -39.31 -31.78
N GLN A 963 -31.85 -38.66 -32.95
CA GLN A 963 -31.77 -39.33 -34.24
C GLN A 963 -30.35 -39.88 -34.46
N TYR A 964 -29.33 -39.03 -34.31
CA TYR A 964 -27.94 -39.41 -34.53
C TYR A 964 -27.49 -40.57 -33.61
N LEU A 965 -27.97 -40.63 -32.36
CA LEU A 965 -27.76 -41.75 -31.44
C LEU A 965 -28.53 -43.04 -31.80
N SER A 966 -29.51 -42.98 -32.70
CA SER A 966 -30.21 -44.16 -33.23
C SER A 966 -29.56 -44.71 -34.50
N GLU A 967 -28.91 -43.84 -35.26
CA GLU A 967 -28.08 -44.17 -36.44
C GLU A 967 -26.70 -44.68 -36.00
N HIS A 968 -26.15 -44.12 -34.91
CA HIS A 968 -24.88 -44.50 -34.27
C HIS A 968 -25.08 -45.02 -32.83
N PRO A 969 -25.61 -46.25 -32.63
CA PRO A 969 -25.83 -46.82 -31.31
C PRO A 969 -24.53 -47.07 -30.51
N GLU A 970 -23.38 -47.17 -31.19
CA GLU A 970 -22.06 -47.40 -30.58
C GLU A 970 -21.61 -46.23 -29.67
N ILE A 971 -21.98 -44.99 -30.01
CA ILE A 971 -21.64 -43.83 -29.18
C ILE A 971 -22.62 -43.60 -28.02
N ALA A 972 -23.81 -44.20 -28.04
CA ALA A 972 -24.90 -43.89 -27.10
C ALA A 972 -24.58 -44.15 -25.62
N ASN A 973 -23.59 -45.01 -25.32
CA ASN A 973 -23.08 -45.27 -23.96
C ASN A 973 -21.59 -44.91 -23.80
N SER A 974 -20.97 -44.26 -24.79
CA SER A 974 -19.52 -44.00 -24.82
C SER A 974 -19.07 -42.77 -24.03
N GLY A 975 -20.00 -41.85 -23.72
CA GLY A 975 -19.70 -40.52 -23.19
C GLY A 975 -19.14 -39.52 -24.22
N VAL A 976 -18.98 -39.92 -25.49
CA VAL A 976 -18.55 -39.02 -26.57
C VAL A 976 -19.69 -38.09 -26.95
N ASN A 977 -19.42 -36.78 -27.02
CA ASN A 977 -20.41 -35.78 -27.42
C ASN A 977 -20.90 -36.04 -28.87
N PRO A 978 -22.20 -36.26 -29.13
CA PRO A 978 -22.70 -36.67 -30.44
C PRO A 978 -22.44 -35.67 -31.57
N LEU A 979 -22.48 -34.36 -31.30
CA LEU A 979 -22.14 -33.34 -32.31
C LEU A 979 -20.64 -33.35 -32.63
N VAL A 980 -19.80 -33.56 -31.62
CA VAL A 980 -18.35 -33.68 -31.81
C VAL A 980 -17.98 -34.93 -32.61
N HIS A 981 -18.65 -36.06 -32.35
CA HIS A 981 -18.47 -37.28 -33.16
C HIS A 981 -18.86 -37.02 -34.62
N SER A 982 -20.05 -36.45 -34.87
CA SER A 982 -20.50 -36.08 -36.21
C SER A 982 -19.50 -35.16 -36.94
N LEU A 983 -18.94 -34.15 -36.26
CA LEU A 983 -17.97 -33.22 -36.85
C LEU A 983 -16.55 -33.79 -37.05
N LEU A 984 -16.18 -34.89 -36.38
CA LEU A 984 -14.87 -35.53 -36.53
C LEU A 984 -14.88 -36.74 -37.48
N HIS A 985 -16.06 -37.33 -37.71
CA HIS A 985 -16.21 -38.58 -38.49
C HIS A 985 -17.10 -38.43 -39.73
N GLY A 986 -18.12 -37.56 -39.73
CA GLY A 986 -19.12 -37.46 -40.80
C GLY A 986 -18.57 -37.02 -42.16
N ASP A 987 -17.52 -36.18 -42.19
CA ASP A 987 -16.86 -35.72 -43.42
C ASP A 987 -16.15 -36.86 -44.21
N LYS A 988 -16.10 -38.10 -43.69
CA LYS A 988 -15.45 -39.24 -44.36
C LYS A 988 -16.38 -40.18 -45.11
N GLU A 989 -17.69 -40.13 -44.86
CA GLU A 989 -18.66 -40.99 -45.58
C GLU A 989 -19.29 -40.25 -46.77
N GLY A 990 -19.32 -38.92 -46.74
CA GLY A 990 -19.88 -38.06 -47.81
C GLY A 990 -19.03 -37.87 -49.08
N GLN A 991 -17.91 -38.57 -49.25
CA GLN A 991 -17.02 -38.44 -50.42
C GLN A 991 -16.71 -39.77 -51.16
N ALA A 992 -17.46 -40.84 -50.86
CA ALA A 992 -17.35 -42.10 -51.59
C ALA A 992 -18.23 -42.19 -52.85
N ASP A 993 -19.37 -41.46 -52.89
CA ASP A 993 -20.41 -41.59 -53.92
C ASP A 993 -20.67 -40.30 -54.74
N THR A 994 -19.63 -39.81 -55.43
CA THR A 994 -19.80 -39.08 -56.70
C THR A 994 -18.65 -39.44 -57.64
N THR A 995 -19.00 -39.84 -58.87
CA THR A 995 -18.07 -40.28 -59.94
C THR A 995 -17.53 -39.12 -60.77
#